data_AF-A2EDB0-F1
#
_entry.id   AF-A2EDB0-F1
#
_cell.length_a   1.000
_cell.length_b   1.000
_cell.length_c   1.000
_cell.angle_alpha   90.00
_cell.angle_beta   90.00
_cell.angle_gamma   90.00
#
_symmetry.space_group_name_H-M   'P 1'
#
loop_
_entity.id
_entity.type
_entity.pdbx_description
1 polymer ?
#
loop_
_entity_poly.entity_id
_entity_poly.type
_entity_poly.pdbx_seq_one_letter_code
_entity_poly.pdbx_strand_id
1 'polypeptide(L)'
;MNEVPDFIASISQVTNFDEATYKSKYCNNFWENILKFLISIGNRSDNQYLFIEIHDLQLIIHTISLFLSYNLLNYSPETDLVYADEYFSISFHQSTDVEIKKMNTSIFFELIEKLEETKMSIFNNSLCYYTLLHFLNTYHYLYTIDLEKYTYRDILPLHIEGTEIFKYETQIDQFGLMLDWIPEHFATFSSQKFKFLLQFLIFPFYFTNLNDLNTFQIHTNLSDNLGDQIHEMIIHFFKKLIDEKFNNDDMQINAAIIRILSIALTINTQQTVTDTFQILKNISSNQTLISNIEKANLIGDVTSLAVELMKMTKYQKKSCYFNDICISLISNIQNEQNIIGIVTKSTEHAKSTKILVCNLLSSKISKNSWEILLKNEKFLKILTDYVLDIDGNSHFNEKYIKFENFESNIQSIIEIIGQNDKISDSNKLVKHYDFFRVNIKYKYLTKFVIKASDQLASSIASDLESYRSNIIVKHRKSIMMPMLENFQNFESHFKDISHLETFVLNPEYVSPPNISPQLIQQASHLLTTIHFKINLFATAIFEITNKSDFDFLCSSSIPSLFGYFTSPEHLQLAFSFYANVLSNGPKKMRPTLLIPFFMSPVIFPFIESIYKPFFEKLLRDDRYSKQNQRNELVDYYALFLQNLIEKSSSSLHQCHSVLLKFIYNQWPSNATLQFILNMFLKTHAMNWLKSEGYSSRKLFVEEVFQRIIDSKEIYISILNKICNATSLFEIPDMYTIFDQPYMIFYSSFADLSAIAKVVKTKFEYSTLSCFLQPPEGLNINAMFWFKIFPKRLLPKPFIQRQMVFNFEPEKIEQHSDNERMFLQLEQTENSKEMDTIEFMKSDQIKKFISKLGNDFEEFAVKSAINKLITQGNSFETFLNYKLYLNMIENWSKVANDYETIFTVPYADKYTKKLIEDLKKEKLILQKAFSVFDTRLSQQSAFFAIVEHKMIDITKNNLPTIKKLSELFKQRLNNPEEDDLNPMLTTVVGNKLYATAVDNLHLINGEKLLKTFTLIIKVSKILSKAMEIENTKTNLFNCAMHMKIIPDLPFYYIILNELVVKNQRFIPLINEEEQRCWILFEQAILKLVIKDQKIVDIFFPFQEVIGEK
;
A
#
# COMPACT_ATOMS: atom_id res chain seq x y z
N MET A 1 -25.96 67.80 10.84
CA MET A 1 -25.00 68.51 9.98
C MET A 1 -23.94 69.29 10.78
N ASN A 2 -24.28 70.02 11.85
CA ASN A 2 -23.29 70.78 12.62
C ASN A 2 -22.26 69.94 13.41
N GLU A 3 -22.43 68.62 13.53
CA GLU A 3 -21.46 67.70 14.18
C GLU A 3 -20.55 66.96 13.18
N VAL A 4 -20.79 67.13 11.87
CA VAL A 4 -19.99 66.46 10.83
C VAL A 4 -18.55 67.01 10.75
N PRO A 5 -18.28 68.31 10.98
CA PRO A 5 -16.91 68.80 11.06
C PRO A 5 -16.13 68.25 12.27
N ASP A 6 -16.78 68.05 13.42
CA ASP A 6 -16.15 67.45 14.60
C ASP A 6 -15.91 65.93 14.42
N PHE A 7 -16.80 65.26 13.67
CA PHE A 7 -16.63 63.88 13.23
C PHE A 7 -15.48 63.74 12.22
N ILE A 8 -15.27 64.71 11.33
CA ILE A 8 -14.14 64.72 10.37
C ILE A 8 -12.83 65.13 11.07
N ALA A 9 -12.88 66.05 12.03
CA ALA A 9 -11.70 66.48 12.82
C ALA A 9 -11.20 65.39 13.78
N SER A 10 -12.06 64.50 14.25
CA SER A 10 -11.66 63.33 15.04
C SER A 10 -11.01 62.22 14.20
N ILE A 11 -11.26 62.20 12.88
CA ILE A 11 -10.61 61.29 11.93
C ILE A 11 -9.21 61.79 11.53
N SER A 12 -8.95 63.10 11.53
CA SER A 12 -7.66 63.68 11.10
C SER A 12 -6.55 63.68 12.16
N GLN A 13 -6.83 63.35 13.42
CA GLN A 13 -5.82 63.31 14.50
C GLN A 13 -5.13 61.94 14.69
N VAL A 14 -5.40 60.96 13.84
CA VAL A 14 -4.90 59.59 14.00
C VAL A 14 -3.80 59.29 12.98
N THR A 15 -2.60 59.81 13.19
CA THR A 15 -1.42 59.48 12.35
C THR A 15 -0.21 58.93 13.11
N ASN A 16 -0.31 58.61 14.40
CA ASN A 16 0.78 57.92 15.12
C ASN A 16 0.27 57.12 16.33
N PHE A 17 -0.08 55.83 16.14
CA PHE A 17 -0.27 54.87 17.25
C PHE A 17 0.04 53.42 16.84
N ASP A 18 0.42 52.61 17.84
CA ASP A 18 0.70 51.17 17.79
C ASP A 18 -0.52 50.32 17.34
N GLU A 19 -0.24 49.40 16.41
CA GLU A 19 -1.13 48.49 15.68
C GLU A 19 -2.10 47.69 16.57
N ALA A 20 -1.69 47.30 17.78
CA ALA A 20 -2.53 46.49 18.67
C ALA A 20 -3.69 47.31 19.30
N THR A 21 -3.52 48.63 19.42
CA THR A 21 -4.55 49.52 20.00
C THR A 21 -5.56 49.99 18.95
N TYR A 22 -5.16 50.02 17.67
CA TYR A 22 -6.00 50.43 16.54
C TYR A 22 -7.13 49.42 16.28
N LYS A 23 -6.83 48.12 16.28
CA LYS A 23 -7.77 47.05 15.93
C LYS A 23 -8.95 46.89 16.88
N SER A 24 -8.76 47.05 18.20
CA SER A 24 -9.84 46.70 19.15
C SER A 24 -10.73 47.88 19.54
N LYS A 25 -10.21 49.12 19.52
CA LYS A 25 -10.90 50.24 20.16
C LYS A 25 -11.46 51.28 19.20
N TYR A 26 -10.87 51.48 18.02
CA TYR A 26 -11.29 52.55 17.10
C TYR A 26 -12.10 52.06 15.89
N CYS A 27 -11.81 50.88 15.33
CA CYS A 27 -12.68 50.29 14.30
C CYS A 27 -14.08 50.00 14.85
N ASN A 28 -14.18 49.44 16.06
CA ASN A 28 -15.46 49.17 16.69
C ASN A 28 -16.24 50.46 17.00
N ASN A 29 -15.56 51.51 17.50
CA ASN A 29 -16.22 52.81 17.76
C ASN A 29 -16.66 53.51 16.47
N PHE A 30 -15.89 53.40 15.38
CA PHE A 30 -16.25 53.96 14.08
C PHE A 30 -17.51 53.29 13.52
N TRP A 31 -17.55 51.95 13.55
CA TRP A 31 -18.70 51.17 13.11
C TRP A 31 -19.92 51.39 13.99
N GLU A 32 -19.75 51.44 15.31
CA GLU A 32 -20.84 51.73 16.24
C GLU A 32 -21.40 53.14 16.03
N ASN A 33 -20.57 54.12 15.67
CA ASN A 33 -21.01 55.48 15.35
C ASN A 33 -21.70 55.59 14.00
N ILE A 34 -21.26 54.85 12.96
CA ILE A 34 -22.01 54.75 11.69
C ILE A 34 -23.36 54.06 11.91
N LEU A 35 -23.38 52.98 12.70
CA LEU A 35 -24.62 52.27 13.01
C LEU A 35 -25.57 53.17 13.80
N LYS A 36 -25.09 53.88 14.82
CA LYS A 36 -25.86 54.88 15.60
C LYS A 36 -26.35 56.03 14.72
N PHE A 37 -25.56 56.47 13.75
CA PHE A 37 -25.96 57.49 12.78
C PHE A 37 -27.10 57.01 11.86
N LEU A 38 -26.96 55.82 11.27
CA LEU A 38 -27.99 55.20 10.42
C LEU A 38 -29.28 54.87 11.20
N ILE A 39 -29.14 54.40 12.44
CA ILE A 39 -30.26 54.19 13.37
C ILE A 39 -30.91 55.54 13.75
N SER A 40 -30.14 56.61 13.93
CA SER A 40 -30.70 57.95 14.21
C SER A 40 -31.46 58.54 13.03
N ILE A 41 -31.08 58.19 11.80
CA ILE A 41 -31.84 58.52 10.58
C ILE A 41 -33.14 57.72 10.54
N GLY A 42 -33.09 56.42 10.83
CA GLY A 42 -34.27 55.56 10.88
C GLY A 42 -35.26 55.89 12.01
N ASN A 43 -34.77 56.39 13.15
CA ASN A 43 -35.59 56.70 14.33
C ASN A 43 -36.19 58.12 14.31
N ARG A 44 -35.76 59.00 13.41
CA ARG A 44 -36.38 60.33 13.21
C ARG A 44 -37.43 60.25 12.12
N SER A 45 -38.54 59.61 12.43
CA SER A 45 -39.75 59.63 11.59
C SER A 45 -41.00 59.82 12.45
N ASP A 46 -41.06 60.93 13.18
CA ASP A 46 -42.32 61.65 13.31
C ASP A 46 -42.38 62.64 12.13
N ASN A 47 -43.46 62.54 11.37
CA ASN A 47 -43.76 63.34 10.20
C ASN A 47 -43.60 64.84 10.48
N GLN A 48 -42.53 65.45 9.96
CA GLN A 48 -42.56 66.63 9.11
C GLN A 48 -41.12 67.15 8.87
N TYR A 49 -40.75 67.22 7.59
CA TYR A 49 -39.53 67.80 7.01
C TYR A 49 -38.18 67.16 7.40
N LEU A 50 -37.77 66.15 6.62
CA LEU A 50 -36.42 66.08 6.05
C LEU A 50 -36.47 65.19 4.79
N PHE A 51 -36.52 65.81 3.60
CA PHE A 51 -36.22 65.11 2.35
C PHE A 51 -34.70 64.85 2.35
N ILE A 52 -34.31 63.61 2.66
CA ILE A 52 -33.03 63.08 2.20
C ILE A 52 -33.38 62.33 0.92
N GLU A 53 -33.01 62.87 -0.23
CA GLU A 53 -33.26 62.18 -1.50
C GLU A 53 -32.49 60.85 -1.50
N ILE A 54 -33.05 59.81 -2.11
CA ILE A 54 -32.42 58.47 -2.24
C ILE A 54 -30.97 58.58 -2.77
N HIS A 55 -30.72 59.63 -3.56
CA HIS A 55 -29.40 59.99 -4.07
C HIS A 55 -28.38 60.30 -2.96
N ASP A 56 -28.77 60.95 -1.87
CA ASP A 56 -27.88 61.29 -0.74
C ASP A 56 -27.53 60.04 0.10
N LEU A 57 -28.49 59.11 0.25
CA LEU A 57 -28.24 57.84 0.93
C LEU A 57 -27.34 56.93 0.08
N GLN A 58 -27.55 56.92 -1.24
CA GLN A 58 -26.67 56.27 -2.20
C GLN A 58 -25.27 56.89 -2.17
N LEU A 59 -25.15 58.22 -2.10
CA LEU A 59 -23.87 58.91 -2.01
C LEU A 59 -23.13 58.59 -0.71
N ILE A 60 -23.84 58.47 0.43
CA ILE A 60 -23.25 58.07 1.72
C ILE A 60 -22.73 56.63 1.65
N ILE A 61 -23.50 55.69 1.11
CA ILE A 61 -23.10 54.28 0.95
C ILE A 61 -21.93 54.15 -0.04
N HIS A 62 -21.94 54.94 -1.11
CA HIS A 62 -20.87 54.99 -2.10
C HIS A 62 -19.57 55.59 -1.51
N THR A 63 -19.69 56.63 -0.68
CA THR A 63 -18.56 57.26 0.02
C THR A 63 -17.97 56.33 1.07
N ILE A 64 -18.79 55.56 1.80
CA ILE A 64 -18.32 54.54 2.75
C ILE A 64 -17.61 53.40 2.00
N SER A 65 -18.14 52.95 0.87
CA SER A 65 -17.49 51.92 0.02
C SER A 65 -16.16 52.39 -0.57
N LEU A 66 -16.08 53.65 -1.04
CA LEU A 66 -14.84 54.26 -1.53
C LEU A 66 -13.80 54.44 -0.42
N PHE A 67 -14.24 54.85 0.78
CA PHE A 67 -13.36 55.00 1.95
C PHE A 67 -12.81 53.65 2.44
N LEU A 68 -13.61 52.58 2.40
CA LEU A 68 -13.16 51.21 2.69
C LEU A 68 -12.15 50.73 1.65
N SER A 69 -12.40 51.01 0.37
CA SER A 69 -11.50 50.67 -0.74
C SER A 69 -10.17 51.44 -0.64
N TYR A 70 -10.21 52.72 -0.26
CA TYR A 70 -9.02 53.58 -0.08
C TYR A 70 -8.15 53.15 1.11
N ASN A 71 -8.74 52.72 2.23
CA ASN A 71 -7.97 52.21 3.37
C ASN A 71 -7.40 50.81 3.12
N LEU A 72 -8.07 49.97 2.32
CA LEU A 72 -7.55 48.67 1.89
C LEU A 72 -6.35 48.82 0.92
N LEU A 73 -6.31 49.88 0.12
CA LEU A 73 -5.22 50.16 -0.83
C LEU A 73 -3.99 50.84 -0.20
N ASN A 74 -4.13 51.55 0.93
CA ASN A 74 -3.03 52.25 1.59
C ASN A 74 -2.31 51.43 2.69
N TYR A 75 -2.67 50.16 2.89
CA TYR A 75 -1.86 49.22 3.69
C TYR A 75 -0.76 48.59 2.82
N SER A 76 0.24 49.41 2.49
CA SER A 76 1.55 48.97 2.01
C SER A 76 2.60 49.66 2.88
N PRO A 77 3.35 48.94 3.74
CA PRO A 77 4.41 49.57 4.50
C PRO A 77 5.61 49.82 3.59
N GLU A 78 5.84 51.08 3.21
CA GLU A 78 7.17 51.58 2.90
C GLU A 78 7.71 52.31 4.14
N THR A 79 8.79 51.80 4.75
CA THR A 79 9.95 52.60 5.19
C THR A 79 11.11 51.72 5.70
N ASP A 80 12.21 51.77 4.93
CA ASP A 80 13.64 51.83 5.30
C ASP A 80 14.25 50.95 6.42
N LEU A 81 15.13 50.00 6.04
CA LEU A 81 16.55 49.92 6.44
C LEU A 81 17.23 48.60 5.97
N VAL A 82 18.02 48.71 4.90
CA VAL A 82 19.44 48.30 4.77
C VAL A 82 19.94 46.99 5.44
N TYR A 83 20.44 46.07 4.57
CA TYR A 83 21.27 44.86 4.74
C TYR A 83 20.61 43.50 5.07
N ALA A 84 20.96 42.54 4.19
CA ALA A 84 21.07 41.08 4.34
C ALA A 84 19.97 40.21 3.69
N ASP A 85 20.43 39.43 2.72
CA ASP A 85 19.73 38.56 1.78
C ASP A 85 19.13 37.28 2.40
N GLU A 86 18.08 36.84 1.70
CA GLU A 86 17.62 35.46 1.48
C GLU A 86 17.56 34.51 2.69
N TYR A 87 16.36 34.33 3.27
CA TYR A 87 15.75 33.06 3.70
C TYR A 87 14.49 33.40 4.49
N PHE A 88 13.28 33.25 3.90
CA PHE A 88 12.01 32.87 4.55
C PHE A 88 10.84 33.12 3.58
N SER A 89 10.43 32.08 2.85
CA SER A 89 9.09 32.03 2.26
C SER A 89 8.55 30.62 2.45
N ILE A 90 7.55 30.49 3.34
CA ILE A 90 6.43 29.54 3.32
C ILE A 90 5.61 29.82 4.60
N SER A 91 4.29 29.90 4.43
CA SER A 91 3.21 30.03 5.42
C SER A 91 2.86 31.42 5.97
N PHE A 92 2.30 32.31 5.14
CA PHE A 92 1.46 33.42 5.64
C PHE A 92 0.19 33.73 4.82
N HIS A 93 -0.13 32.98 3.76
CA HIS A 93 -1.28 33.27 2.88
C HIS A 93 -2.59 32.50 3.16
N GLN A 94 -2.73 31.79 4.29
CA GLN A 94 -3.96 31.03 4.57
C GLN A 94 -4.77 31.52 5.78
N SER A 95 -4.22 32.37 6.66
CA SER A 95 -4.94 32.83 7.85
C SER A 95 -5.72 34.13 7.64
N THR A 96 -5.19 35.08 6.85
CA THR A 96 -5.83 36.38 6.59
C THR A 96 -7.04 36.28 5.67
N ASP A 97 -7.03 35.36 4.70
CA ASP A 97 -8.13 35.14 3.75
C ASP A 97 -9.39 34.53 4.41
N VAL A 98 -9.20 33.74 5.46
CA VAL A 98 -10.29 33.06 6.19
C VAL A 98 -10.97 33.99 7.18
N GLU A 99 -10.22 34.89 7.83
CA GLU A 99 -10.79 35.85 8.78
C GLU A 99 -11.55 36.99 8.09
N ILE A 100 -11.07 37.46 6.93
CA ILE A 100 -11.78 38.46 6.11
C ILE A 100 -13.09 37.88 5.57
N LYS A 101 -13.09 36.61 5.13
CA LYS A 101 -14.32 35.91 4.70
C LYS A 101 -15.33 35.80 5.84
N LYS A 102 -14.91 35.39 7.04
CA LYS A 102 -15.80 35.26 8.21
C LYS A 102 -16.39 36.60 8.66
N MET A 103 -15.60 37.67 8.63
CA MET A 103 -16.05 39.00 9.06
C MET A 103 -17.13 39.57 8.13
N ASN A 104 -16.97 39.40 6.81
CA ASN A 104 -17.95 39.86 5.82
C ASN A 104 -19.28 39.08 5.87
N THR A 105 -19.24 37.77 6.12
CA THR A 105 -20.45 36.95 6.23
C THR A 105 -21.25 37.27 7.51
N SER A 106 -20.57 37.51 8.63
CA SER A 106 -21.23 37.85 9.91
C SER A 106 -21.96 39.19 9.86
N ILE A 107 -21.34 40.22 9.27
CA ILE A 107 -21.93 41.56 9.17
C ILE A 107 -23.14 41.55 8.22
N PHE A 108 -23.07 40.75 7.14
CA PHE A 108 -24.18 40.57 6.20
C PHE A 108 -25.42 39.94 6.86
N PHE A 109 -25.24 38.91 7.67
CA PHE A 109 -26.37 38.27 8.36
C PHE A 109 -26.95 39.12 9.48
N GLU A 110 -26.12 39.86 10.24
CA GLU A 110 -26.63 40.79 11.27
C GLU A 110 -27.45 41.94 10.65
N LEU A 111 -27.10 42.38 9.43
CA LEU A 111 -27.86 43.38 8.67
C LEU A 111 -29.24 42.84 8.25
N ILE A 112 -29.30 41.59 7.75
CA ILE A 112 -30.57 40.94 7.36
C ILE A 112 -31.46 40.72 8.59
N GLU A 113 -30.89 40.28 9.71
CA GLU A 113 -31.64 40.03 10.95
C GLU A 113 -32.24 41.34 11.52
N LYS A 114 -31.48 42.45 11.51
CA LYS A 114 -31.99 43.77 11.93
C LYS A 114 -33.00 44.40 10.95
N LEU A 115 -32.89 44.09 9.66
CA LEU A 115 -33.90 44.47 8.65
C LEU A 115 -35.21 43.69 8.83
N GLU A 116 -35.17 42.44 9.26
CA GLU A 116 -36.36 41.66 9.64
C GLU A 116 -37.01 42.19 10.94
N GLU A 117 -36.21 42.56 11.94
CA GLU A 117 -36.71 43.06 13.24
C GLU A 117 -37.44 44.41 13.14
N THR A 118 -37.08 45.26 12.19
CA THR A 118 -37.67 46.61 12.02
C THR A 118 -39.07 46.63 11.39
N LYS A 119 -39.66 45.45 11.07
CA LYS A 119 -41.01 45.31 10.48
C LYS A 119 -41.30 46.25 9.31
N MET A 120 -40.30 46.54 8.47
CA MET A 120 -40.45 47.21 7.17
C MET A 120 -41.15 46.26 6.18
N SER A 121 -42.44 46.00 6.41
CA SER A 121 -43.18 44.94 5.71
C SER A 121 -43.99 45.41 4.49
N ILE A 122 -43.95 46.70 4.09
CA ILE A 122 -44.80 47.19 2.99
C ILE A 122 -44.12 48.08 1.94
N PHE A 123 -42.81 48.37 2.00
CA PHE A 123 -42.14 49.06 0.87
C PHE A 123 -40.84 48.38 0.40
N ASN A 124 -40.97 47.75 -0.78
CA ASN A 124 -39.98 47.34 -1.77
C ASN A 124 -38.99 46.19 -1.46
N ASN A 125 -39.44 44.96 -1.76
CA ASN A 125 -38.61 43.79 -2.12
C ASN A 125 -37.56 44.11 -3.20
N SER A 126 -37.81 45.13 -4.02
CA SER A 126 -36.87 45.65 -5.01
C SER A 126 -35.65 46.33 -4.39
N LEU A 127 -35.73 46.93 -3.19
CA LEU A 127 -34.58 47.56 -2.54
C LEU A 127 -33.62 46.51 -1.96
N CYS A 128 -34.17 45.44 -1.35
CA CYS A 128 -33.36 44.29 -0.92
C CYS A 128 -32.75 43.57 -2.14
N TYR A 129 -33.52 43.40 -3.21
CA TYR A 129 -33.04 42.85 -4.48
C TYR A 129 -31.90 43.68 -5.08
N TYR A 130 -32.04 45.02 -5.17
CA TYR A 130 -31.00 45.90 -5.72
C TYR A 130 -29.77 46.01 -4.81
N THR A 131 -29.94 46.02 -3.49
CA THR A 131 -28.82 46.09 -2.54
C THR A 131 -27.98 44.81 -2.60
N LEU A 132 -28.63 43.65 -2.73
CA LEU A 132 -27.97 42.35 -2.89
C LEU A 132 -27.27 42.25 -4.25
N LEU A 133 -27.93 42.67 -5.33
CA LEU A 133 -27.35 42.67 -6.68
C LEU A 133 -26.13 43.60 -6.75
N HIS A 134 -26.19 44.76 -6.10
CA HIS A 134 -25.10 45.73 -6.13
C HIS A 134 -23.91 45.30 -5.27
N PHE A 135 -24.15 44.68 -4.11
CA PHE A 135 -23.11 44.09 -3.27
C PHE A 135 -22.37 42.95 -4.00
N LEU A 136 -23.12 42.08 -4.69
CA LEU A 136 -22.55 41.00 -5.49
C LEU A 136 -21.78 41.51 -6.72
N ASN A 137 -22.26 42.59 -7.37
CA ASN A 137 -21.54 43.24 -8.46
C ASN A 137 -20.22 43.88 -7.99
N THR A 138 -20.19 44.56 -6.85
CA THR A 138 -18.97 45.15 -6.28
C THR A 138 -17.97 44.07 -5.83
N TYR A 139 -18.47 42.98 -5.24
CA TYR A 139 -17.65 41.82 -4.86
C TYR A 139 -17.01 41.13 -6.08
N HIS A 140 -17.77 40.98 -7.16
CA HIS A 140 -17.26 40.39 -8.40
C HIS A 140 -16.23 41.30 -9.09
N TYR A 141 -16.48 42.61 -9.15
CA TYR A 141 -15.58 43.59 -9.79
C TYR A 141 -14.21 43.66 -9.10
N LEU A 142 -14.17 43.56 -7.77
CA LEU A 142 -12.93 43.51 -6.98
C LEU A 142 -12.13 42.20 -7.17
N TYR A 143 -12.79 41.13 -7.60
CA TYR A 143 -12.18 39.80 -7.79
C TYR A 143 -11.60 39.62 -9.20
N THR A 144 -12.04 40.42 -10.17
CA THR A 144 -11.67 40.29 -11.59
C THR A 144 -10.56 41.24 -12.06
N ILE A 145 -10.10 42.19 -11.25
CA ILE A 145 -9.00 43.10 -11.62
C ILE A 145 -7.64 42.48 -11.28
N ASP A 146 -6.86 42.19 -12.31
CA ASP A 146 -5.44 41.80 -12.21
C ASP A 146 -4.58 43.05 -11.94
N LEU A 147 -4.23 43.29 -10.66
CA LEU A 147 -3.62 44.53 -10.19
C LEU A 147 -2.16 44.74 -10.63
N GLU A 148 -1.53 43.77 -11.31
CA GLU A 148 -0.16 43.91 -11.83
C GLU A 148 -0.07 44.68 -13.16
N LYS A 149 -1.19 45.02 -13.82
CA LYS A 149 -1.18 45.51 -15.22
C LYS A 149 -1.69 46.94 -15.49
N TYR A 150 -2.16 47.69 -14.49
CA TYR A 150 -2.74 49.02 -14.73
C TYR A 150 -2.24 50.08 -13.74
N THR A 151 -1.87 51.26 -14.26
CA THR A 151 -1.64 52.44 -13.41
C THR A 151 -2.94 53.21 -13.22
N TYR A 152 -3.08 53.91 -12.09
CA TYR A 152 -4.31 54.61 -11.68
C TYR A 152 -4.86 55.61 -12.73
N ARG A 153 -4.05 56.01 -13.71
CA ARG A 153 -4.46 56.91 -14.80
C ARG A 153 -5.31 56.23 -15.89
N ASP A 154 -5.26 54.90 -16.00
CA ASP A 154 -5.89 54.13 -17.09
C ASP A 154 -7.30 53.62 -16.73
N ILE A 155 -7.69 53.69 -15.46
CA ILE A 155 -8.94 53.09 -14.96
C ILE A 155 -10.13 54.08 -15.03
N LEU A 156 -9.87 55.39 -15.04
CA LEU A 156 -10.93 56.40 -15.00
C LEU A 156 -11.77 56.56 -16.30
N PRO A 157 -11.26 56.30 -17.53
CA PRO A 157 -12.07 56.46 -18.74
C PRO A 157 -12.97 55.27 -19.11
N LEU A 158 -12.76 54.07 -18.54
CA LEU A 158 -13.50 52.86 -18.94
C LEU A 158 -14.89 52.71 -18.30
N HIS A 159 -15.29 53.63 -17.42
CA HIS A 159 -16.54 53.51 -16.68
C HIS A 159 -17.75 54.21 -17.33
N ILE A 160 -17.57 54.92 -18.46
CA ILE A 160 -18.62 55.82 -19.01
C ILE A 160 -19.23 55.36 -20.34
N GLU A 161 -18.66 54.41 -21.09
CA GLU A 161 -19.27 53.95 -22.36
C GLU A 161 -19.26 52.42 -22.47
N GLY A 162 -20.40 51.76 -22.22
CA GLY A 162 -20.55 50.32 -22.47
C GLY A 162 -21.66 49.57 -21.72
N THR A 163 -22.89 50.09 -21.64
CA THR A 163 -24.03 49.33 -21.12
C THR A 163 -25.09 49.15 -22.20
N GLU A 164 -25.06 48.04 -22.96
CA GLU A 164 -26.29 47.47 -23.55
C GLU A 164 -26.25 46.01 -24.10
N ILE A 165 -25.16 45.23 -24.00
CA ILE A 165 -25.11 43.85 -24.57
C ILE A 165 -24.74 42.74 -23.54
N PHE A 166 -25.00 42.95 -22.25
CA PHE A 166 -24.61 41.97 -21.19
C PHE A 166 -25.74 41.65 -20.18
N LYS A 167 -27.00 41.53 -20.64
CA LYS A 167 -28.16 41.39 -19.74
C LYS A 167 -28.83 40.02 -19.67
N TYR A 168 -28.54 39.05 -20.56
CA TYR A 168 -29.29 37.78 -20.59
C TYR A 168 -28.46 36.51 -20.30
N GLU A 169 -27.20 36.41 -20.70
CA GLU A 169 -26.35 35.24 -20.34
C GLU A 169 -25.95 35.27 -18.85
N THR A 170 -25.69 36.46 -18.30
CA THR A 170 -25.32 36.66 -16.90
C THR A 170 -26.42 36.26 -15.91
N GLN A 171 -27.70 36.37 -16.26
CA GLN A 171 -28.80 36.02 -15.34
C GLN A 171 -28.96 34.50 -15.15
N ILE A 172 -28.55 33.69 -16.14
CA ILE A 172 -28.63 32.21 -16.10
C ILE A 172 -27.46 31.64 -15.29
N ASP A 173 -26.24 32.15 -15.50
CA ASP A 173 -25.08 31.78 -14.69
C ASP A 173 -25.27 32.22 -13.22
N GLN A 174 -25.94 33.34 -12.98
CA GLN A 174 -26.30 33.82 -11.64
C GLN A 174 -27.35 32.95 -10.94
N PHE A 175 -28.32 32.39 -11.68
CA PHE A 175 -29.32 31.47 -11.12
C PHE A 175 -28.72 30.07 -10.87
N GLY A 176 -27.80 29.62 -11.74
CA GLY A 176 -27.00 28.41 -11.54
C GLY A 176 -26.13 28.48 -10.29
N LEU A 177 -25.40 29.59 -10.10
CA LEU A 177 -24.56 29.82 -8.91
C LEU A 177 -25.39 29.91 -7.62
N MET A 178 -26.61 30.45 -7.67
CA MET A 178 -27.52 30.45 -6.51
C MET A 178 -27.95 29.03 -6.12
N LEU A 179 -28.22 28.17 -7.11
CA LEU A 179 -28.60 26.77 -6.90
C LEU A 179 -27.41 25.87 -6.51
N ASP A 180 -26.18 26.25 -6.85
CA ASP A 180 -24.95 25.59 -6.38
C ASP A 180 -24.57 26.01 -4.95
N TRP A 181 -24.85 27.26 -4.58
CA TRP A 181 -24.60 27.79 -3.24
C TRP A 181 -25.56 27.26 -2.17
N ILE A 182 -26.83 27.08 -2.53
CA ILE A 182 -27.89 26.63 -1.63
C ILE A 182 -27.52 25.29 -0.93
N PRO A 183 -27.08 24.23 -1.63
CA PRO A 183 -26.67 22.97 -1.03
C PRO A 183 -25.51 23.05 -0.03
N GLU A 184 -24.54 23.95 -0.21
CA GLU A 184 -23.38 24.05 0.70
C GLU A 184 -23.76 24.62 2.08
N HIS A 185 -24.87 25.35 2.17
CA HIS A 185 -25.33 26.01 3.39
C HIS A 185 -26.62 25.37 3.97
N PHE A 186 -27.09 24.30 3.32
CA PHE A 186 -28.38 23.64 3.53
C PHE A 186 -28.56 23.01 4.92
N ALA A 187 -27.45 22.60 5.57
CA ALA A 187 -27.46 22.01 6.90
C ALA A 187 -27.91 22.98 8.01
N THR A 188 -27.91 24.30 7.74
CA THR A 188 -28.23 25.34 8.72
C THR A 188 -29.68 25.83 8.68
N PHE A 189 -30.49 25.36 7.73
CA PHE A 189 -31.88 25.78 7.59
C PHE A 189 -32.84 24.99 8.49
N SER A 190 -33.75 25.69 9.18
CA SER A 190 -34.87 25.08 9.89
C SER A 190 -35.96 24.57 8.92
N SER A 191 -36.85 23.68 9.36
CA SER A 191 -37.90 23.11 8.50
C SER A 191 -38.86 24.17 7.92
N GLN A 192 -39.07 25.29 8.63
CA GLN A 192 -39.85 26.43 8.13
C GLN A 192 -39.09 27.25 7.07
N LYS A 193 -37.78 27.48 7.25
CA LYS A 193 -36.92 28.13 6.23
C LYS A 193 -36.86 27.28 4.95
N PHE A 194 -36.80 25.95 5.10
CA PHE A 194 -36.85 25.01 3.98
C PHE A 194 -38.19 25.01 3.26
N LYS A 195 -39.32 25.05 3.98
CA LYS A 195 -40.65 25.14 3.39
C LYS A 195 -40.85 26.46 2.60
N PHE A 196 -40.33 27.57 3.12
CA PHE A 196 -40.35 28.86 2.42
C PHE A 196 -39.49 28.82 1.15
N LEU A 197 -38.30 28.20 1.20
CA LEU A 197 -37.42 28.01 0.04
C LEU A 197 -38.05 27.09 -1.03
N LEU A 198 -38.72 26.00 -0.62
CA LEU A 198 -39.42 25.10 -1.54
C LEU A 198 -40.63 25.80 -2.18
N GLN A 199 -41.36 26.60 -1.41
CA GLN A 199 -42.46 27.44 -1.93
C GLN A 199 -41.93 28.51 -2.89
N PHE A 200 -40.74 29.06 -2.64
CA PHE A 200 -40.05 30.04 -3.49
C PHE A 200 -39.53 29.42 -4.82
N LEU A 201 -39.00 28.19 -4.78
CA LEU A 201 -38.52 27.46 -5.96
C LEU A 201 -39.65 26.86 -6.81
N ILE A 202 -40.77 26.50 -6.18
CA ILE A 202 -41.98 25.99 -6.85
C ILE A 202 -42.87 27.14 -7.34
N PHE A 203 -42.73 28.36 -6.79
CA PHE A 203 -43.54 29.54 -7.14
C PHE A 203 -43.60 29.85 -8.65
N PRO A 204 -42.50 29.75 -9.43
CA PRO A 204 -42.54 29.98 -10.88
C PRO A 204 -43.35 28.93 -11.64
N PHE A 205 -43.44 27.71 -11.11
CA PHE A 205 -44.16 26.58 -11.72
C PHE A 205 -45.64 26.51 -11.33
N TYR A 206 -46.03 27.18 -10.25
CA TYR A 206 -47.42 27.24 -9.80
C TYR A 206 -48.27 28.26 -10.58
N PHE A 207 -47.64 29.22 -11.27
CA PHE A 207 -48.33 30.22 -12.10
C PHE A 207 -48.33 29.91 -13.60
N THR A 208 -47.70 28.83 -14.03
CA THR A 208 -47.87 28.30 -15.39
C THR A 208 -49.00 27.29 -15.39
N ASN A 209 -50.18 27.72 -15.84
CA ASN A 209 -51.28 26.82 -16.16
C ASN A 209 -50.74 25.83 -17.22
N LEU A 210 -50.75 24.53 -16.92
CA LEU A 210 -50.09 23.47 -17.71
C LEU A 210 -50.53 23.38 -19.19
N ASN A 211 -51.58 24.09 -19.58
CA ASN A 211 -52.04 24.16 -20.97
C ASN A 211 -51.32 25.22 -21.83
N ASP A 212 -50.54 26.15 -21.25
CA ASP A 212 -49.86 27.22 -21.99
C ASP A 212 -48.35 27.02 -22.20
N LEU A 213 -47.78 25.91 -21.75
CA LEU A 213 -46.38 25.55 -22.04
C LEU A 213 -46.14 25.26 -23.54
N ASN A 214 -47.18 24.82 -24.26
CA ASN A 214 -47.14 24.70 -25.73
C ASN A 214 -47.16 26.08 -26.43
N THR A 215 -47.67 27.12 -25.78
CA THR A 215 -47.72 28.49 -26.31
C THR A 215 -46.41 29.24 -26.04
N PHE A 216 -45.72 28.92 -24.93
CA PHE A 216 -44.42 29.51 -24.58
C PHE A 216 -43.28 29.02 -25.50
N GLN A 217 -43.37 27.78 -26.02
CA GLN A 217 -42.45 27.22 -27.01
C GLN A 217 -42.62 27.81 -28.43
N ILE A 218 -43.74 28.47 -28.73
CA ILE A 218 -44.01 29.01 -30.08
C ILE A 218 -43.56 30.48 -30.22
N HIS A 219 -43.34 31.20 -29.10
CA HIS A 219 -42.92 32.61 -29.14
C HIS A 219 -41.56 32.93 -28.53
N THR A 220 -40.84 31.94 -28.00
CA THR A 220 -39.42 32.08 -27.69
C THR A 220 -38.67 30.93 -28.35
N ASN A 221 -37.78 31.23 -29.31
CA ASN A 221 -36.84 30.27 -29.88
C ASN A 221 -35.84 29.83 -28.80
N LEU A 222 -36.30 29.06 -27.83
CA LEU A 222 -35.46 28.41 -26.83
C LEU A 222 -35.03 27.07 -27.41
N SER A 223 -33.72 26.87 -27.55
CA SER A 223 -33.13 25.66 -28.10
C SER A 223 -33.52 24.41 -27.31
N ASP A 224 -33.67 23.27 -27.99
CA ASP A 224 -33.93 21.94 -27.41
C ASP A 224 -33.04 21.59 -26.20
N ASN A 225 -31.84 22.19 -26.11
CA ASN A 225 -30.93 22.06 -24.97
C ASN A 225 -31.47 22.56 -23.62
N LEU A 226 -32.39 23.54 -23.58
CA LEU A 226 -32.81 24.13 -22.31
C LEU A 226 -33.76 23.22 -21.53
N GLY A 227 -34.63 22.48 -22.23
CA GLY A 227 -35.51 21.49 -21.60
C GLY A 227 -34.70 20.33 -21.00
N ASP A 228 -33.68 19.86 -21.72
CA ASP A 228 -32.78 18.82 -21.25
C ASP A 228 -31.89 19.29 -20.09
N GLN A 229 -31.43 20.54 -20.09
CA GLN A 229 -30.66 21.13 -18.98
C GLN A 229 -31.50 21.31 -17.71
N ILE A 230 -32.73 21.79 -17.83
CA ILE A 230 -33.66 21.88 -16.68
C ILE A 230 -33.96 20.47 -16.14
N HIS A 231 -34.12 19.49 -17.02
CA HIS A 231 -34.36 18.09 -16.63
C HIS A 231 -33.15 17.47 -15.92
N GLU A 232 -31.92 17.66 -16.43
CA GLU A 232 -30.70 17.22 -15.77
C GLU A 232 -30.48 17.92 -14.42
N MET A 233 -30.78 19.22 -14.33
CA MET A 233 -30.70 19.98 -13.08
C MET A 233 -31.71 19.50 -12.03
N ILE A 234 -32.94 19.18 -12.44
CA ILE A 234 -33.96 18.61 -11.55
C ILE A 234 -33.53 17.23 -11.05
N ILE A 235 -33.00 16.36 -11.92
CA ILE A 235 -32.47 15.04 -11.52
C ILE A 235 -31.27 15.19 -10.58
N HIS A 236 -30.36 16.13 -10.85
CA HIS A 236 -29.19 16.39 -10.00
C HIS A 236 -29.62 16.89 -8.61
N PHE A 237 -30.56 17.83 -8.56
CA PHE A 237 -31.15 18.33 -7.32
C PHE A 237 -31.78 17.18 -6.51
N PHE A 238 -32.57 16.31 -7.15
CA PHE A 238 -33.18 15.16 -6.48
C PHE A 238 -32.17 14.11 -6.02
N LYS A 239 -31.11 13.84 -6.78
CA LYS A 239 -30.00 12.95 -6.35
C LYS A 239 -29.37 13.47 -5.05
N LYS A 240 -29.05 14.76 -5.00
CA LYS A 240 -28.45 15.39 -3.81
C LYS A 240 -29.41 15.41 -2.60
N LEU A 241 -30.71 15.62 -2.85
CA LEU A 241 -31.76 15.59 -1.82
C LEU A 241 -31.97 14.19 -1.23
N ILE A 242 -31.84 13.16 -2.07
CA ILE A 242 -31.86 11.75 -1.66
C ILE A 242 -30.59 11.38 -0.89
N ASP A 243 -29.41 11.84 -1.32
CA ASP A 243 -28.15 11.52 -0.64
C ASP A 243 -28.02 12.21 0.73
N GLU A 244 -28.60 13.41 0.93
CA GLU A 244 -28.43 14.19 2.16
C GLU A 244 -29.58 14.06 3.19
N LYS A 245 -30.83 13.80 2.79
CA LYS A 245 -31.99 13.78 3.72
C LYS A 245 -32.94 12.59 3.66
N PHE A 246 -32.77 11.61 2.78
CA PHE A 246 -33.61 10.38 2.78
C PHE A 246 -33.41 9.50 4.04
N ASN A 247 -32.45 9.84 4.90
CA ASN A 247 -32.23 9.22 6.21
C ASN A 247 -33.00 9.90 7.37
N ASN A 248 -33.78 10.95 7.13
CA ASN A 248 -34.66 11.54 8.15
C ASN A 248 -35.99 10.77 8.27
N ASP A 249 -36.44 10.52 9.49
CA ASP A 249 -37.69 9.81 9.84
C ASP A 249 -39.00 10.53 9.43
N ASP A 250 -38.92 11.59 8.61
CA ASP A 250 -40.10 12.37 8.25
C ASP A 250 -40.94 11.70 7.15
N MET A 251 -41.99 11.02 7.62
CA MET A 251 -42.90 10.20 6.85
C MET A 251 -43.61 10.95 5.71
N GLN A 252 -43.84 12.27 5.85
CA GLN A 252 -44.50 13.08 4.82
C GLN A 252 -43.58 13.41 3.64
N ILE A 253 -42.29 13.61 3.91
CA ILE A 253 -41.27 13.89 2.90
C ILE A 253 -41.04 12.63 2.04
N ASN A 254 -40.93 11.47 2.68
CA ASN A 254 -40.74 10.20 1.98
C ASN A 254 -41.96 9.83 1.09
N ALA A 255 -43.18 10.10 1.56
CA ALA A 255 -44.40 9.90 0.77
C ALA A 255 -44.50 10.86 -0.43
N ALA A 256 -44.09 12.12 -0.24
CA ALA A 256 -44.04 13.11 -1.32
C ALA A 256 -43.03 12.71 -2.39
N ILE A 257 -41.84 12.22 -2.02
CA ILE A 257 -40.81 11.83 -2.98
C ILE A 257 -41.24 10.58 -3.78
N ILE A 258 -41.88 9.58 -3.15
CA ILE A 258 -42.41 8.41 -3.88
C ILE A 258 -43.48 8.80 -4.91
N ARG A 259 -44.37 9.75 -4.57
CA ARG A 259 -45.40 10.27 -5.49
C ARG A 259 -44.80 11.16 -6.60
N ILE A 260 -43.74 11.90 -6.31
CA ILE A 260 -43.03 12.71 -7.31
C ILE A 260 -42.26 11.81 -8.29
N LEU A 261 -41.69 10.70 -7.81
CA LEU A 261 -41.04 9.70 -8.67
C LEU A 261 -42.03 8.97 -9.59
N SER A 262 -43.26 8.70 -9.13
CA SER A 262 -44.30 8.15 -10.00
C SER A 262 -44.76 9.14 -11.08
N ILE A 263 -44.76 10.44 -10.77
CA ILE A 263 -45.02 11.50 -11.76
C ILE A 263 -43.85 11.60 -12.76
N ALA A 264 -42.59 11.59 -12.29
CA ALA A 264 -41.41 11.66 -13.15
C ALA A 264 -41.33 10.51 -14.16
N LEU A 265 -41.85 9.33 -13.81
CA LEU A 265 -41.89 8.17 -14.70
C LEU A 265 -42.87 8.30 -15.88
N THR A 266 -43.84 9.21 -15.82
CA THR A 266 -44.72 9.47 -16.97
C THR A 266 -44.01 10.18 -18.12
N ILE A 267 -42.82 10.76 -17.87
CA ILE A 267 -41.99 11.50 -18.85
C ILE A 267 -41.16 10.54 -19.75
N ASN A 268 -41.08 9.24 -19.41
CA ASN A 268 -40.62 8.12 -20.24
C ASN A 268 -39.29 8.31 -21.03
N THR A 269 -38.22 8.81 -20.38
CA THR A 269 -36.86 8.80 -20.96
C THR A 269 -35.98 7.69 -20.36
N GLN A 270 -35.02 7.18 -21.14
CA GLN A 270 -34.14 6.06 -20.74
C GLN A 270 -33.27 6.39 -19.51
N GLN A 271 -32.90 7.67 -19.35
CA GLN A 271 -32.13 8.17 -18.21
C GLN A 271 -33.00 8.21 -16.95
N THR A 272 -34.23 8.74 -17.04
CA THR A 272 -35.19 8.77 -15.92
C THR A 272 -35.53 7.35 -15.43
N VAL A 273 -35.68 6.38 -16.34
CA VAL A 273 -35.85 4.97 -15.97
C VAL A 273 -34.63 4.45 -15.19
N THR A 274 -33.41 4.74 -15.66
CA THR A 274 -32.15 4.28 -15.03
C THR A 274 -31.94 4.92 -13.66
N ASP A 275 -32.19 6.21 -13.53
CA ASP A 275 -32.08 6.93 -12.25
C ASP A 275 -33.16 6.47 -11.26
N THR A 276 -34.39 6.23 -11.72
CA THR A 276 -35.45 5.68 -10.86
C THR A 276 -35.11 4.26 -10.39
N PHE A 277 -34.46 3.43 -11.22
CA PHE A 277 -33.94 2.13 -10.80
C PHE A 277 -32.91 2.24 -9.67
N GLN A 278 -31.96 3.18 -9.79
CA GLN A 278 -30.93 3.38 -8.77
C GLN A 278 -31.55 3.86 -7.45
N ILE A 279 -32.56 4.72 -7.52
CA ILE A 279 -33.31 5.19 -6.35
C ILE A 279 -34.06 4.03 -5.69
N LEU A 280 -34.80 3.23 -6.45
CA LEU A 280 -35.50 2.05 -5.91
C LEU A 280 -34.54 1.02 -5.31
N LYS A 281 -33.34 0.86 -5.89
CA LYS A 281 -32.30 0.02 -5.32
C LYS A 281 -31.85 0.53 -3.96
N ASN A 282 -31.55 1.83 -3.84
CA ASN A 282 -31.17 2.47 -2.58
C ASN A 282 -32.28 2.33 -1.52
N ILE A 283 -33.54 2.57 -1.91
CA ILE A 283 -34.72 2.38 -1.05
C ILE A 283 -34.79 0.93 -0.55
N SER A 284 -34.69 -0.04 -1.47
CA SER A 284 -34.81 -1.45 -1.15
C SER A 284 -33.68 -1.99 -0.26
N SER A 285 -32.53 -1.30 -0.20
CA SER A 285 -31.39 -1.65 0.65
C SER A 285 -31.40 -1.01 2.05
N ASN A 286 -32.30 -0.05 2.32
CA ASN A 286 -32.36 0.68 3.59
C ASN A 286 -33.51 0.17 4.48
N GLN A 287 -33.19 -0.60 5.53
CA GLN A 287 -34.18 -1.22 6.42
C GLN A 287 -35.08 -0.21 7.15
N THR A 288 -34.52 0.90 7.64
CA THR A 288 -35.27 1.95 8.35
C THR A 288 -36.32 2.56 7.44
N LEU A 289 -35.94 2.81 6.20
CA LEU A 289 -36.81 3.38 5.18
C LEU A 289 -37.93 2.41 4.80
N ILE A 290 -37.63 1.12 4.63
CA ILE A 290 -38.64 0.09 4.33
C ILE A 290 -39.67 -0.01 5.47
N SER A 291 -39.22 0.00 6.73
CA SER A 291 -40.11 0.06 7.90
C SER A 291 -41.02 1.30 7.86
N ASN A 292 -40.49 2.46 7.46
CA ASN A 292 -41.27 3.69 7.37
C ASN A 292 -42.27 3.66 6.20
N ILE A 293 -41.89 3.09 5.05
CA ILE A 293 -42.78 2.84 3.90
C ILE A 293 -43.88 1.83 4.27
N GLU A 294 -43.54 0.80 5.05
CA GLU A 294 -44.48 -0.21 5.57
C GLU A 294 -45.50 0.42 6.52
N LYS A 295 -45.04 1.21 7.50
CA LYS A 295 -45.91 1.97 8.42
C LYS A 295 -46.81 2.97 7.67
N ALA A 296 -46.38 3.44 6.50
CA ALA A 296 -47.14 4.35 5.65
C ALA A 296 -48.13 3.68 4.70
N ASN A 297 -48.20 2.33 4.67
CA ASN A 297 -48.97 1.57 3.68
C ASN A 297 -48.61 1.87 2.21
N LEU A 298 -47.39 2.35 1.95
CA LEU A 298 -46.92 2.72 0.61
C LEU A 298 -46.25 1.57 -0.15
N ILE A 299 -46.14 0.38 0.44
CA ILE A 299 -45.53 -0.80 -0.22
C ILE A 299 -46.27 -1.16 -1.50
N GLY A 300 -47.60 -1.04 -1.52
CA GLY A 300 -48.41 -1.28 -2.71
C GLY A 300 -48.01 -0.37 -3.87
N ASP A 301 -47.71 0.90 -3.58
CA ASP A 301 -47.29 1.91 -4.56
C ASP A 301 -45.86 1.66 -5.04
N VAL A 302 -44.93 1.36 -4.15
CA VAL A 302 -43.54 0.98 -4.52
C VAL A 302 -43.52 -0.27 -5.39
N THR A 303 -44.36 -1.26 -5.08
CA THR A 303 -44.49 -2.49 -5.86
C THR A 303 -45.14 -2.22 -7.22
N SER A 304 -46.16 -1.36 -7.27
CA SER A 304 -46.80 -0.94 -8.52
C SER A 304 -45.84 -0.18 -9.42
N LEU A 305 -45.03 0.71 -8.83
CA LEU A 305 -43.98 1.48 -9.51
C LEU A 305 -42.91 0.56 -10.11
N ALA A 306 -42.46 -0.44 -9.34
CA ALA A 306 -41.51 -1.44 -9.83
C ALA A 306 -42.11 -2.28 -10.99
N VAL A 307 -43.40 -2.63 -10.90
CA VAL A 307 -44.10 -3.38 -11.95
C VAL A 307 -44.30 -2.53 -13.22
N GLU A 308 -44.62 -1.25 -13.10
CA GLU A 308 -44.67 -0.32 -14.24
C GLU A 308 -43.31 -0.16 -14.91
N LEU A 309 -42.25 0.01 -14.13
CA LEU A 309 -40.87 0.01 -14.62
C LEU A 309 -40.51 -1.28 -15.38
N MET A 310 -40.98 -2.44 -14.91
CA MET A 310 -40.80 -3.71 -15.62
C MET A 310 -41.56 -3.73 -16.96
N LYS A 311 -42.79 -3.22 -16.99
CA LYS A 311 -43.59 -3.11 -18.22
C LYS A 311 -42.94 -2.19 -19.25
N MET A 312 -42.33 -1.09 -18.79
CA MET A 312 -41.61 -0.12 -19.65
C MET A 312 -40.28 -0.67 -20.18
N THR A 313 -39.62 -1.59 -19.45
CA THR A 313 -38.31 -2.16 -19.82
C THR A 313 -38.38 -3.41 -20.70
N LYS A 314 -39.53 -3.69 -21.34
CA LYS A 314 -39.83 -4.88 -22.17
C LYS A 314 -38.86 -5.15 -23.36
N TYR A 315 -37.85 -4.30 -23.57
CA TYR A 315 -36.86 -4.38 -24.66
C TYR A 315 -35.37 -4.46 -24.24
N GLN A 316 -35.00 -4.60 -22.96
CA GLN A 316 -33.57 -4.71 -22.58
C GLN A 316 -33.25 -5.82 -21.56
N LYS A 317 -31.99 -6.29 -21.57
CA LYS A 317 -31.34 -7.29 -20.65
C LYS A 317 -31.44 -6.98 -19.14
N LYS A 318 -32.29 -6.04 -18.71
CA LYS A 318 -32.38 -5.46 -17.36
C LYS A 318 -33.40 -6.14 -16.43
N SER A 319 -33.99 -7.29 -16.80
CA SER A 319 -34.94 -8.04 -15.93
C SER A 319 -34.34 -8.48 -14.59
N CYS A 320 -33.01 -8.57 -14.48
CA CYS A 320 -32.33 -8.93 -13.24
C CYS A 320 -32.50 -7.88 -12.14
N TYR A 321 -32.52 -6.59 -12.48
CA TYR A 321 -32.60 -5.50 -11.49
C TYR A 321 -33.97 -5.42 -10.80
N PHE A 322 -35.05 -5.74 -11.50
CA PHE A 322 -36.38 -5.84 -10.87
C PHE A 322 -36.39 -6.95 -9.82
N ASN A 323 -35.81 -8.10 -10.14
CA ASN A 323 -35.76 -9.21 -9.20
C ASN A 323 -34.92 -8.85 -7.98
N ASP A 324 -33.80 -8.14 -8.13
CA ASP A 324 -32.98 -7.67 -7.01
C ASP A 324 -33.77 -6.72 -6.08
N ILE A 325 -34.58 -5.81 -6.64
CA ILE A 325 -35.44 -4.91 -5.87
C ILE A 325 -36.54 -5.72 -5.15
N CYS A 326 -37.20 -6.66 -5.84
CA CYS A 326 -38.21 -7.51 -5.23
C CYS A 326 -37.65 -8.40 -4.11
N ILE A 327 -36.47 -9.00 -4.31
CA ILE A 327 -35.76 -9.75 -3.27
C ILE A 327 -35.54 -8.85 -2.06
N SER A 328 -34.96 -7.66 -2.29
CA SER A 328 -34.55 -6.77 -1.20
C SER A 328 -35.75 -6.23 -0.42
N LEU A 329 -36.89 -6.04 -1.09
CA LEU A 329 -38.18 -5.77 -0.44
C LEU A 329 -38.68 -6.99 0.34
N ILE A 330 -38.71 -8.17 -0.26
CA ILE A 330 -39.18 -9.42 0.39
C ILE A 330 -38.32 -9.79 1.60
N SER A 331 -37.00 -9.53 1.57
CA SER A 331 -36.10 -9.81 2.70
C SER A 331 -36.30 -8.87 3.89
N ASN A 332 -36.89 -7.69 3.68
CA ASN A 332 -37.00 -6.63 4.68
C ASN A 332 -38.44 -6.35 5.16
N ILE A 333 -39.46 -6.83 4.44
CA ILE A 333 -40.88 -6.66 4.82
C ILE A 333 -41.27 -7.71 5.86
N GLN A 334 -42.00 -7.29 6.89
CA GLN A 334 -42.49 -8.19 7.95
C GLN A 334 -43.96 -8.59 7.77
N ASN A 335 -44.76 -7.78 7.05
CA ASN A 335 -46.18 -8.04 6.85
C ASN A 335 -46.47 -9.11 5.76
N GLU A 336 -47.16 -10.18 6.18
CA GLU A 336 -47.58 -11.31 5.35
C GLU A 336 -48.37 -10.92 4.09
N GLN A 337 -49.32 -9.98 4.19
CA GLN A 337 -50.14 -9.56 3.05
C GLN A 337 -49.33 -8.81 1.98
N ASN A 338 -48.29 -8.08 2.40
CA ASN A 338 -47.42 -7.32 1.50
C ASN A 338 -46.47 -8.25 0.73
N ILE A 339 -45.90 -9.25 1.40
CA ILE A 339 -45.08 -10.30 0.75
C ILE A 339 -45.93 -11.07 -0.27
N ILE A 340 -47.13 -11.51 0.13
CA ILE A 340 -48.07 -12.19 -0.76
C ILE A 340 -48.47 -11.30 -1.94
N GLY A 341 -48.69 -10.00 -1.72
CA GLY A 341 -49.01 -9.03 -2.77
C GLY A 341 -47.88 -8.87 -3.80
N ILE A 342 -46.63 -8.76 -3.35
CA ILE A 342 -45.44 -8.67 -4.22
C ILE A 342 -45.28 -9.96 -5.06
N VAL A 343 -45.46 -11.12 -4.45
CA VAL A 343 -45.31 -12.43 -5.11
C VAL A 343 -46.46 -12.71 -6.06
N THR A 344 -47.69 -12.36 -5.68
CA THR A 344 -48.86 -12.54 -6.54
C THR A 344 -48.75 -11.67 -7.80
N LYS A 345 -48.39 -10.38 -7.66
CA LYS A 345 -48.18 -9.47 -8.80
C LYS A 345 -46.99 -9.87 -9.69
N SER A 346 -45.93 -10.46 -9.13
CA SER A 346 -44.77 -10.90 -9.90
C SER A 346 -44.94 -12.28 -10.58
N THR A 347 -45.84 -13.13 -10.05
CA THR A 347 -46.22 -14.44 -10.65
C THR A 347 -47.22 -14.31 -11.81
N GLU A 348 -47.76 -13.12 -12.10
CA GLU A 348 -48.60 -12.86 -13.29
C GLU A 348 -47.79 -12.87 -14.61
N HIS A 349 -46.45 -12.91 -14.53
CA HIS A 349 -45.56 -12.93 -15.69
C HIS A 349 -44.65 -14.18 -15.67
N ALA A 350 -45.02 -15.24 -16.41
CA ALA A 350 -44.39 -16.58 -16.35
C ALA A 350 -42.86 -16.62 -16.55
N LYS A 351 -42.29 -15.72 -17.37
CA LYS A 351 -40.84 -15.67 -17.65
C LYS A 351 -40.03 -15.00 -16.54
N SER A 352 -40.60 -14.02 -15.83
CA SER A 352 -39.99 -13.42 -14.64
C SER A 352 -40.14 -14.31 -13.42
N THR A 353 -41.15 -15.17 -13.37
CA THR A 353 -41.41 -16.05 -12.23
C THR A 353 -40.28 -17.06 -11.98
N LYS A 354 -39.77 -17.76 -13.01
CA LYS A 354 -38.63 -18.70 -12.84
C LYS A 354 -37.37 -17.97 -12.34
N ILE A 355 -37.07 -16.79 -12.89
CA ILE A 355 -35.90 -15.99 -12.48
C ILE A 355 -36.09 -15.45 -11.06
N LEU A 356 -37.29 -15.00 -10.70
CA LEU A 356 -37.61 -14.57 -9.34
C LEU A 356 -37.41 -15.72 -8.34
N VAL A 357 -37.88 -16.93 -8.66
CA VAL A 357 -37.66 -18.12 -7.82
C VAL A 357 -36.16 -18.42 -7.68
N CYS A 358 -35.38 -18.42 -8.77
CA CYS A 358 -33.91 -18.58 -8.70
C CYS A 358 -33.26 -17.58 -7.74
N ASN A 359 -33.69 -16.33 -7.89
CA ASN A 359 -33.14 -15.18 -7.20
C ASN A 359 -33.53 -15.19 -5.72
N LEU A 360 -34.78 -15.53 -5.39
CA LEU A 360 -35.25 -15.74 -4.01
C LEU A 360 -34.45 -16.87 -3.34
N LEU A 361 -34.28 -18.00 -4.05
CA LEU A 361 -33.48 -19.11 -3.55
C LEU A 361 -32.01 -18.72 -3.31
N SER A 362 -31.46 -17.78 -4.08
CA SER A 362 -30.06 -17.33 -3.93
C SER A 362 -29.85 -16.23 -2.88
N SER A 363 -30.93 -15.72 -2.27
CA SER A 363 -30.91 -14.52 -1.42
C SER A 363 -31.14 -14.85 0.05
N LYS A 364 -30.66 -14.02 0.99
CA LYS A 364 -30.96 -14.25 2.41
C LYS A 364 -32.42 -13.91 2.71
N ILE A 365 -33.28 -14.92 2.76
CA ILE A 365 -34.71 -14.79 3.09
C ILE A 365 -34.94 -15.41 4.47
N SER A 366 -35.67 -14.72 5.33
CA SER A 366 -35.96 -15.22 6.67
C SER A 366 -36.87 -16.45 6.62
N LYS A 367 -36.77 -17.36 7.61
CA LYS A 367 -37.64 -18.53 7.73
C LYS A 367 -39.13 -18.14 7.73
N ASN A 368 -39.49 -17.07 8.45
CA ASN A 368 -40.85 -16.53 8.49
C ASN A 368 -41.34 -16.06 7.11
N SER A 369 -40.48 -15.41 6.34
CA SER A 369 -40.80 -14.99 4.97
C SER A 369 -41.05 -16.21 4.06
N TRP A 370 -40.27 -17.29 4.21
CA TRP A 370 -40.51 -18.54 3.50
C TRP A 370 -41.83 -19.22 3.92
N GLU A 371 -42.16 -19.24 5.21
CA GLU A 371 -43.43 -19.77 5.71
C GLU A 371 -44.62 -19.04 5.08
N ILE A 372 -44.54 -17.72 4.99
CA ILE A 372 -45.53 -16.87 4.33
C ILE A 372 -45.63 -17.19 2.82
N LEU A 373 -44.48 -17.27 2.13
CA LEU A 373 -44.43 -17.57 0.70
C LEU A 373 -45.02 -18.94 0.36
N LEU A 374 -44.74 -19.95 1.20
CA LEU A 374 -45.14 -21.34 0.98
C LEU A 374 -46.63 -21.59 1.29
N LYS A 375 -47.30 -20.73 2.06
CA LYS A 375 -48.77 -20.75 2.22
C LYS A 375 -49.51 -20.40 0.92
N ASN A 376 -48.84 -19.75 -0.04
CA ASN A 376 -49.43 -19.44 -1.34
C ASN A 376 -49.31 -20.66 -2.28
N GLU A 377 -50.41 -21.37 -2.50
CA GLU A 377 -50.45 -22.60 -3.32
C GLU A 377 -49.90 -22.41 -4.74
N LYS A 378 -50.12 -21.24 -5.34
CA LYS A 378 -49.62 -20.92 -6.69
C LYS A 378 -48.10 -20.79 -6.69
N PHE A 379 -47.52 -20.11 -5.70
CA PHE A 379 -46.07 -19.99 -5.53
C PHE A 379 -45.44 -21.34 -5.18
N LEU A 380 -46.05 -22.11 -4.28
CA LEU A 380 -45.59 -23.45 -3.91
C LEU A 380 -45.55 -24.39 -5.12
N LYS A 381 -46.60 -24.36 -5.96
CA LYS A 381 -46.63 -25.15 -7.21
C LYS A 381 -45.53 -24.71 -8.18
N ILE A 382 -45.34 -23.41 -8.37
CA ILE A 382 -44.28 -22.87 -9.24
C ILE A 382 -42.89 -23.24 -8.73
N LEU A 383 -42.67 -23.16 -7.41
CA LEU A 383 -41.42 -23.56 -6.78
C LEU A 383 -41.18 -25.06 -6.94
N THR A 384 -42.20 -25.88 -6.75
CA THR A 384 -42.15 -27.34 -6.92
C THR A 384 -41.87 -27.71 -8.37
N ASP A 385 -42.63 -27.15 -9.32
CA ASP A 385 -42.43 -27.33 -10.76
C ASP A 385 -41.04 -26.84 -11.18
N TYR A 386 -40.57 -25.71 -10.63
CA TYR A 386 -39.23 -25.21 -10.90
C TYR A 386 -38.17 -26.18 -10.40
N VAL A 387 -38.22 -26.61 -9.13
CA VAL A 387 -37.26 -27.57 -8.54
C VAL A 387 -37.23 -28.90 -9.29
N LEU A 388 -38.40 -29.39 -9.74
CA LEU A 388 -38.52 -30.64 -10.52
C LEU A 388 -38.08 -30.50 -12.00
N ASP A 389 -38.12 -29.28 -12.57
CA ASP A 389 -37.74 -28.99 -13.97
C ASP A 389 -36.24 -28.66 -14.13
N ILE A 390 -35.48 -28.50 -13.03
CA ILE A 390 -34.03 -28.20 -13.13
C ILE A 390 -33.24 -29.39 -13.70
N ASP A 391 -33.76 -30.62 -13.63
CA ASP A 391 -33.09 -31.83 -14.11
C ASP A 391 -32.98 -31.94 -15.66
N GLY A 392 -33.64 -31.07 -16.43
CA GLY A 392 -33.68 -31.16 -17.90
C GLY A 392 -33.33 -29.86 -18.64
N ASN A 393 -32.09 -29.71 -19.12
CA ASN A 393 -31.70 -28.81 -20.22
C ASN A 393 -31.86 -27.28 -20.09
N SER A 394 -32.27 -26.71 -18.96
CA SER A 394 -32.37 -25.24 -18.86
C SER A 394 -30.98 -24.59 -18.68
N HIS A 395 -30.71 -23.52 -19.45
CA HIS A 395 -29.52 -22.65 -19.28
C HIS A 395 -29.53 -22.02 -17.90
N PHE A 396 -28.97 -22.74 -16.92
CA PHE A 396 -28.72 -22.24 -15.58
C PHE A 396 -27.67 -21.14 -15.70
N ASN A 397 -28.05 -19.90 -15.35
CA ASN A 397 -27.16 -18.76 -15.49
C ASN A 397 -26.20 -18.74 -14.28
N GLU A 398 -25.15 -19.56 -14.35
CA GLU A 398 -24.18 -19.87 -13.28
C GLU A 398 -23.51 -18.64 -12.63
N LYS A 399 -23.62 -17.45 -13.23
CA LYS A 399 -22.96 -16.22 -12.77
C LYS A 399 -23.51 -15.62 -11.46
N TYR A 400 -24.65 -16.06 -10.93
CA TYR A 400 -25.39 -15.29 -9.92
C TYR A 400 -25.70 -15.99 -8.58
N ILE A 401 -25.29 -17.25 -8.38
CA ILE A 401 -25.74 -18.02 -7.21
C ILE A 401 -24.65 -18.05 -6.13
N LYS A 402 -24.95 -17.45 -4.97
CA LYS A 402 -24.22 -17.72 -3.73
C LYS A 402 -24.73 -19.05 -3.17
N PHE A 403 -23.97 -20.13 -3.40
CA PHE A 403 -24.34 -21.51 -3.07
C PHE A 403 -24.77 -21.68 -1.59
N GLU A 404 -24.10 -20.99 -0.66
CA GLU A 404 -24.42 -21.02 0.77
C GLU A 404 -25.87 -20.59 1.09
N ASN A 405 -26.38 -19.55 0.42
CA ASN A 405 -27.75 -19.08 0.63
C ASN A 405 -28.77 -20.05 0.00
N PHE A 406 -28.43 -20.60 -1.17
CA PHE A 406 -29.27 -21.55 -1.88
C PHE A 406 -29.57 -22.79 -1.05
N GLU A 407 -28.53 -23.38 -0.47
CA GLU A 407 -28.66 -24.57 0.38
C GLU A 407 -29.48 -24.28 1.65
N SER A 408 -29.18 -23.18 2.35
CA SER A 408 -29.90 -22.78 3.57
C SER A 408 -31.39 -22.51 3.32
N ASN A 409 -31.73 -21.90 2.19
CA ASN A 409 -33.11 -21.58 1.85
C ASN A 409 -33.92 -22.83 1.49
N ILE A 410 -33.36 -23.74 0.69
CA ILE A 410 -34.08 -24.97 0.36
C ILE A 410 -34.23 -25.84 1.60
N GLN A 411 -33.21 -25.93 2.46
CA GLN A 411 -33.35 -26.65 3.73
C GLN A 411 -34.49 -26.08 4.58
N SER A 412 -34.60 -24.75 4.65
CA SER A 412 -35.72 -24.06 5.32
C SER A 412 -37.06 -24.40 4.66
N ILE A 413 -37.13 -24.40 3.33
CA ILE A 413 -38.34 -24.78 2.57
C ILE A 413 -38.74 -26.23 2.87
N ILE A 414 -37.79 -27.16 2.89
CA ILE A 414 -38.01 -28.57 3.19
C ILE A 414 -38.52 -28.76 4.61
N GLU A 415 -37.93 -28.06 5.59
CA GLU A 415 -38.41 -28.07 6.98
C GLU A 415 -39.87 -27.58 7.07
N ILE A 416 -40.19 -26.49 6.38
CA ILE A 416 -41.54 -25.89 6.37
C ILE A 416 -42.56 -26.80 5.67
N ILE A 417 -42.16 -27.43 4.56
CA ILE A 417 -42.99 -28.38 3.81
C ILE A 417 -43.20 -29.67 4.62
N GLY A 418 -42.15 -30.17 5.29
CA GLY A 418 -42.21 -31.38 6.12
C GLY A 418 -43.08 -31.24 7.36
N GLN A 419 -43.28 -30.01 7.86
CA GLN A 419 -44.23 -29.72 8.95
C GLN A 419 -45.70 -29.65 8.49
N ASN A 420 -45.94 -29.57 7.18
CA ASN A 420 -47.28 -29.55 6.60
C ASN A 420 -47.65 -30.94 6.05
N ASP A 421 -48.37 -31.75 6.83
CA ASP A 421 -48.84 -33.11 6.48
C ASP A 421 -49.70 -33.19 5.20
N LYS A 422 -50.04 -32.05 4.58
CA LYS A 422 -50.90 -31.96 3.38
C LYS A 422 -50.18 -32.22 2.05
N ILE A 423 -48.86 -32.40 2.04
CA ILE A 423 -48.08 -32.55 0.79
C ILE A 423 -47.58 -33.98 0.66
N SER A 424 -48.33 -34.82 -0.08
CA SER A 424 -48.00 -36.24 -0.34
C SER A 424 -46.70 -36.47 -1.12
N ASP A 425 -46.09 -35.41 -1.66
CA ASP A 425 -44.85 -35.48 -2.46
C ASP A 425 -43.60 -34.95 -1.73
N SER A 426 -43.68 -34.65 -0.43
CA SER A 426 -42.53 -34.14 0.35
C SER A 426 -41.30 -35.04 0.28
N ASN A 427 -41.46 -36.36 0.39
CA ASN A 427 -40.36 -37.33 0.29
C ASN A 427 -39.72 -37.39 -1.11
N LYS A 428 -40.50 -37.17 -2.18
CA LYS A 428 -39.95 -37.10 -3.55
C LYS A 428 -39.18 -35.79 -3.75
N LEU A 429 -39.70 -34.69 -3.22
CA LEU A 429 -39.06 -33.38 -3.26
C LEU A 429 -37.71 -33.40 -2.54
N VAL A 430 -37.64 -34.01 -1.35
CA VAL A 430 -36.40 -34.18 -0.58
C VAL A 430 -35.37 -34.98 -1.37
N LYS A 431 -35.74 -36.16 -1.90
CA LYS A 431 -34.82 -36.98 -2.71
C LYS A 431 -34.34 -36.26 -3.98
N HIS A 432 -35.24 -35.56 -4.67
CA HIS A 432 -34.89 -34.82 -5.87
C HIS A 432 -33.98 -33.63 -5.54
N TYR A 433 -34.23 -32.95 -4.43
CA TYR A 433 -33.38 -31.86 -3.95
C TYR A 433 -31.98 -32.35 -3.55
N ASP A 434 -31.88 -33.44 -2.81
CA ASP A 434 -30.58 -34.00 -2.40
C ASP A 434 -29.74 -34.35 -3.64
N PHE A 435 -30.34 -35.01 -4.63
CA PHE A 435 -29.70 -35.29 -5.90
C PHE A 435 -29.30 -34.01 -6.66
N PHE A 436 -30.18 -33.01 -6.69
CA PHE A 436 -29.93 -31.73 -7.36
C PHE A 436 -28.79 -30.94 -6.70
N ARG A 437 -28.79 -30.83 -5.36
CA ARG A 437 -27.72 -30.20 -4.57
C ARG A 437 -26.37 -30.84 -4.86
N VAL A 438 -26.34 -32.17 -4.82
CA VAL A 438 -25.18 -33.00 -5.15
C VAL A 438 -24.71 -32.70 -6.59
N ASN A 439 -25.61 -32.67 -7.57
CA ASN A 439 -25.26 -32.35 -8.97
C ASN A 439 -24.74 -30.93 -9.19
N ILE A 440 -25.28 -29.91 -8.50
CA ILE A 440 -24.72 -28.55 -8.59
C ILE A 440 -23.31 -28.52 -7.99
N LYS A 441 -23.14 -29.10 -6.80
CA LYS A 441 -21.85 -29.17 -6.12
C LYS A 441 -20.81 -29.85 -7.01
N TYR A 442 -21.20 -30.93 -7.68
CA TYR A 442 -20.37 -31.59 -8.69
C TYR A 442 -19.97 -30.65 -9.83
N LYS A 443 -20.94 -30.01 -10.51
CA LYS A 443 -20.64 -29.10 -11.62
C LYS A 443 -19.73 -27.94 -11.22
N TYR A 444 -19.95 -27.39 -10.02
CA TYR A 444 -19.09 -26.35 -9.45
C TYR A 444 -17.67 -26.86 -9.27
N LEU A 445 -17.51 -28.01 -8.61
CA LEU A 445 -16.20 -28.60 -8.36
C LEU A 445 -15.47 -28.97 -9.67
N THR A 446 -16.13 -29.62 -10.63
CA THR A 446 -15.51 -29.97 -11.92
C THR A 446 -15.02 -28.75 -12.69
N LYS A 447 -15.71 -27.60 -12.54
CA LYS A 447 -15.36 -26.35 -13.21
C LYS A 447 -14.15 -25.64 -12.58
N PHE A 448 -14.02 -25.69 -11.26
CA PHE A 448 -13.04 -24.88 -10.54
C PHE A 448 -11.86 -25.68 -9.95
N VAL A 449 -12.02 -26.98 -9.71
CA VAL A 449 -10.95 -27.84 -9.19
C VAL A 449 -10.01 -28.25 -10.33
N ILE A 450 -8.74 -27.90 -10.20
CA ILE A 450 -7.71 -28.23 -11.19
C ILE A 450 -7.26 -29.69 -11.01
N LYS A 451 -7.46 -30.54 -12.02
CA LYS A 451 -7.10 -31.98 -11.96
C LYS A 451 -5.60 -32.25 -11.76
N ALA A 452 -4.72 -31.30 -12.08
CA ALA A 452 -3.26 -31.44 -12.04
C ALA A 452 -2.58 -30.87 -10.77
N SER A 453 -3.32 -30.64 -9.68
CA SER A 453 -2.78 -30.02 -8.45
C SER A 453 -1.54 -30.73 -7.88
N ASP A 454 -1.51 -32.06 -7.91
CA ASP A 454 -0.38 -32.83 -7.37
C ASP A 454 0.91 -32.66 -8.20
N GLN A 455 0.77 -32.56 -9.53
CA GLN A 455 1.91 -32.29 -10.43
C GLN A 455 2.44 -30.86 -10.21
N LEU A 456 1.54 -29.89 -10.03
CA LEU A 456 1.91 -28.51 -9.72
C LEU A 456 2.59 -28.42 -8.34
N ALA A 457 2.09 -29.12 -7.33
CA ALA A 457 2.73 -29.20 -6.01
C ALA A 457 4.13 -29.83 -6.09
N SER A 458 4.33 -30.83 -6.96
CA SER A 458 5.64 -31.45 -7.20
C SER A 458 6.64 -30.47 -7.80
N SER A 459 6.21 -29.57 -8.70
CA SER A 459 7.09 -28.54 -9.27
C SER A 459 7.58 -27.53 -8.22
N ILE A 460 6.70 -27.15 -7.28
CA ILE A 460 7.03 -26.27 -6.16
C ILE A 460 8.14 -26.87 -5.27
N ALA A 461 8.17 -28.19 -5.10
CA ALA A 461 9.16 -28.84 -4.24
C ALA A 461 10.60 -28.61 -4.71
N SER A 462 10.85 -28.58 -6.02
CA SER A 462 12.18 -28.32 -6.58
C SER A 462 12.62 -26.87 -6.33
N ASP A 463 11.74 -25.90 -6.61
CA ASP A 463 12.01 -24.49 -6.36
C ASP A 463 12.26 -24.23 -4.87
N LEU A 464 11.44 -24.85 -4.01
CA LEU A 464 11.54 -24.76 -2.57
C LEU A 464 12.90 -25.25 -2.04
N GLU A 465 13.39 -26.41 -2.50
CA GLU A 465 14.70 -26.92 -2.07
C GLU A 465 15.86 -26.04 -2.58
N SER A 466 15.71 -25.46 -3.78
CA SER A 466 16.68 -24.47 -4.30
C SER A 466 16.73 -23.22 -3.42
N TYR A 467 15.58 -22.63 -3.07
CA TYR A 467 15.54 -21.46 -2.20
C TYR A 467 16.07 -21.74 -0.80
N ARG A 468 15.68 -22.87 -0.17
CA ARG A 468 16.19 -23.24 1.16
C ARG A 468 17.71 -23.39 1.16
N SER A 469 18.25 -24.11 0.17
CA SER A 469 19.69 -24.32 0.04
C SER A 469 20.42 -22.99 -0.11
N ASN A 470 19.89 -22.10 -0.97
CA ASN A 470 20.43 -20.77 -1.17
C ASN A 470 20.41 -19.93 0.12
N ILE A 471 19.29 -19.90 0.84
CA ILE A 471 19.15 -19.15 2.09
C ILE A 471 20.14 -19.67 3.15
N ILE A 472 20.26 -21.00 3.31
CA ILE A 472 21.20 -21.60 4.25
C ILE A 472 22.65 -21.22 3.94
N VAL A 473 23.05 -21.26 2.66
CA VAL A 473 24.39 -20.86 2.23
C VAL A 473 24.66 -19.38 2.54
N LYS A 474 23.70 -18.50 2.30
CA LYS A 474 23.83 -17.05 2.58
C LYS A 474 23.95 -16.76 4.08
N HIS A 475 23.08 -17.37 4.88
CA HIS A 475 23.13 -17.25 6.34
C HIS A 475 24.47 -17.72 6.89
N ARG A 476 24.97 -18.86 6.40
CA ARG A 476 26.28 -19.37 6.75
C ARG A 476 27.37 -18.34 6.47
N LYS A 477 27.44 -17.80 5.25
CA LYS A 477 28.46 -16.81 4.88
C LYS A 477 28.41 -15.64 5.85
N SER A 478 27.27 -14.98 6.01
CA SER A 478 27.11 -13.81 6.91
C SER A 478 27.59 -14.09 8.33
N ILE A 479 27.22 -15.24 8.91
CA ILE A 479 27.59 -15.61 10.28
C ILE A 479 29.10 -15.87 10.41
N MET A 480 29.71 -16.44 9.37
CA MET A 480 31.12 -16.81 9.37
C MET A 480 32.05 -15.68 8.91
N MET A 481 31.53 -14.58 8.34
CA MET A 481 32.34 -13.44 7.90
C MET A 481 33.31 -12.90 8.95
N PRO A 482 32.96 -12.79 10.25
CA PRO A 482 33.89 -12.37 11.29
C PRO A 482 35.15 -13.26 11.43
N MET A 483 35.09 -14.54 10.99
CA MET A 483 36.26 -15.42 10.98
C MET A 483 37.35 -14.90 10.04
N LEU A 484 36.96 -14.28 8.93
CA LEU A 484 37.89 -13.71 7.95
C LEU A 484 38.57 -12.44 8.44
N GLU A 485 37.94 -11.72 9.39
CA GLU A 485 38.56 -10.54 10.01
C GLU A 485 39.54 -10.94 11.11
N ASN A 486 39.32 -12.08 11.79
CA ASN A 486 40.12 -12.57 12.92
C ASN A 486 40.76 -13.94 12.65
N PHE A 487 41.32 -14.13 11.45
CA PHE A 487 41.80 -15.44 10.97
C PHE A 487 42.84 -16.11 11.89
N GLN A 488 43.62 -15.31 12.63
CA GLN A 488 44.64 -15.79 13.58
C GLN A 488 44.08 -16.76 14.62
N ASN A 489 42.81 -16.60 15.02
CA ASN A 489 42.16 -17.47 15.99
C ASN A 489 41.82 -18.85 15.42
N PHE A 490 41.89 -19.01 14.09
CA PHE A 490 41.40 -20.20 13.39
C PHE A 490 42.50 -20.99 12.70
N GLU A 491 43.75 -20.52 12.69
CA GLU A 491 44.86 -21.13 11.92
C GLU A 491 45.02 -22.63 12.20
N SER A 492 44.82 -23.06 13.45
CA SER A 492 44.93 -24.49 13.83
C SER A 492 43.91 -25.43 13.17
N HIS A 493 42.82 -24.91 12.60
CA HIS A 493 41.75 -25.69 11.97
C HIS A 493 41.92 -25.85 10.46
N PHE A 494 42.82 -25.07 9.85
CA PHE A 494 43.06 -25.07 8.41
C PHE A 494 44.49 -25.55 8.13
N LYS A 495 44.63 -26.55 7.24
CA LYS A 495 45.97 -27.00 6.80
C LYS A 495 46.74 -25.90 6.09
N ASP A 496 46.02 -25.04 5.37
CA ASP A 496 46.50 -23.82 4.76
C ASP A 496 45.45 -22.73 4.99
N ILE A 497 45.89 -21.61 5.56
CA ILE A 497 45.06 -20.43 5.83
C ILE A 497 44.41 -19.91 4.55
N SER A 498 45.03 -20.11 3.38
CA SER A 498 44.47 -19.70 2.08
C SER A 498 43.15 -20.42 1.75
N HIS A 499 42.85 -21.54 2.42
CA HIS A 499 41.57 -22.22 2.31
C HIS A 499 40.46 -21.61 3.17
N LEU A 500 40.78 -20.72 4.11
CA LEU A 500 39.78 -20.11 4.98
C LEU A 500 38.80 -19.25 4.17
N GLU A 501 39.29 -18.44 3.24
CA GLU A 501 38.44 -17.62 2.38
C GLU A 501 37.51 -18.49 1.53
N THR A 502 38.06 -19.53 0.90
CA THR A 502 37.24 -20.48 0.12
C THR A 502 36.26 -21.21 1.03
N PHE A 503 36.64 -21.63 2.23
CA PHE A 503 35.73 -22.28 3.15
C PHE A 503 34.56 -21.38 3.53
N VAL A 504 34.81 -20.10 3.87
CA VAL A 504 33.73 -19.19 4.26
C VAL A 504 32.85 -18.81 3.07
N LEU A 505 33.45 -18.39 1.95
CA LEU A 505 32.74 -17.72 0.86
C LEU A 505 32.30 -18.65 -0.26
N ASN A 506 33.06 -19.70 -0.57
CA ASN A 506 32.77 -20.62 -1.66
C ASN A 506 33.28 -22.03 -1.35
N PRO A 507 32.69 -22.71 -0.34
CA PRO A 507 33.22 -23.97 0.14
C PRO A 507 33.07 -25.06 -0.92
N GLU A 508 34.02 -25.99 -0.94
CA GLU A 508 33.90 -27.23 -1.71
C GLU A 508 32.65 -27.99 -1.26
N TYR A 509 31.81 -28.37 -2.22
CA TYR A 509 30.58 -29.12 -1.97
C TYR A 509 30.74 -30.59 -2.38
N VAL A 510 30.35 -31.51 -1.50
CA VAL A 510 30.38 -32.95 -1.74
C VAL A 510 28.96 -33.50 -1.79
N SER A 511 28.61 -34.11 -2.92
CA SER A 511 27.34 -34.81 -3.13
C SER A 511 27.54 -36.33 -3.15
N PRO A 512 26.48 -37.13 -2.90
CA PRO A 512 26.51 -38.57 -3.16
C PRO A 512 26.86 -38.88 -4.62
N PRO A 513 27.63 -39.95 -4.91
CA PRO A 513 28.13 -40.97 -3.99
C PRO A 513 29.49 -40.64 -3.34
N ASN A 514 30.07 -39.46 -3.60
CA ASN A 514 31.40 -39.08 -3.06
C ASN A 514 31.39 -38.95 -1.53
N ILE A 515 30.22 -38.78 -0.93
CA ILE A 515 29.97 -38.93 0.50
C ILE A 515 29.19 -40.22 0.77
N SER A 516 29.65 -41.02 1.74
CA SER A 516 29.00 -42.28 2.06
C SER A 516 27.64 -42.04 2.75
N PRO A 517 26.58 -42.79 2.39
CA PRO A 517 25.29 -42.70 3.07
C PRO A 517 25.40 -42.97 4.58
N GLN A 518 26.34 -43.82 5.00
CA GLN A 518 26.60 -44.10 6.42
C GLN A 518 27.05 -42.84 7.16
N LEU A 519 27.91 -42.02 6.56
CA LEU A 519 28.38 -40.78 7.19
C LEU A 519 27.27 -39.74 7.29
N ILE A 520 26.43 -39.61 6.25
CA ILE A 520 25.22 -38.78 6.30
C ILE A 520 24.31 -39.22 7.46
N GLN A 521 24.05 -40.53 7.58
CA GLN A 521 23.20 -41.08 8.64
C GLN A 521 23.80 -40.82 10.03
N GLN A 522 25.13 -40.94 10.18
CA GLN A 522 25.83 -40.66 11.43
C GLN A 522 25.76 -39.18 11.82
N ALA A 523 25.94 -38.27 10.85
CA ALA A 523 25.77 -36.83 11.06
C ALA A 523 24.34 -36.52 11.55
N SER A 524 23.32 -37.05 10.88
CA SER A 524 21.92 -36.91 11.29
C SER A 524 21.67 -37.45 12.70
N HIS A 525 22.24 -38.60 13.04
CA HIS A 525 22.07 -39.22 14.35
C HIS A 525 22.75 -38.43 15.48
N LEU A 526 23.97 -37.93 15.23
CA LEU A 526 24.71 -37.08 16.15
C LEU A 526 23.90 -35.83 16.49
N LEU A 527 23.44 -35.09 15.48
CA LEU A 527 22.70 -33.85 15.69
C LEU A 527 21.35 -34.11 16.37
N THR A 528 20.61 -35.14 15.96
CA THR A 528 19.36 -35.53 16.62
C THR A 528 19.56 -35.80 18.11
N THR A 529 20.65 -36.48 18.46
CA THR A 529 21.00 -36.77 19.86
C THR A 529 21.34 -35.50 20.63
N ILE A 530 22.09 -34.58 20.03
CA ILE A 530 22.46 -33.31 20.65
C ILE A 530 21.20 -32.47 20.90
N HIS A 531 20.32 -32.33 19.91
CA HIS A 531 19.07 -31.58 20.08
C HIS A 531 18.17 -32.19 21.16
N PHE A 532 18.15 -33.52 21.29
CA PHE A 532 17.40 -34.19 22.37
C PHE A 532 18.00 -33.94 23.76
N LYS A 533 19.33 -33.82 23.88
CA LYS A 533 20.06 -33.57 25.13
C LYS A 533 20.76 -32.21 25.14
N ILE A 534 20.07 -31.17 24.68
CA ILE A 534 20.69 -29.86 24.41
C ILE A 534 21.32 -29.21 25.66
N ASN A 535 20.74 -29.47 26.83
CA ASN A 535 21.26 -28.95 28.09
C ASN A 535 22.64 -29.53 28.41
N LEU A 536 22.82 -30.83 28.18
CA LEU A 536 24.08 -31.53 28.41
C LEU A 536 25.16 -31.04 27.43
N PHE A 537 24.78 -30.79 26.17
CA PHE A 537 25.68 -30.22 25.18
C PHE A 537 26.16 -28.82 25.57
N ALA A 538 25.27 -27.93 26.03
CA ALA A 538 25.67 -26.61 26.51
C ALA A 538 26.64 -26.71 27.70
N THR A 539 26.39 -27.60 28.67
CA THR A 539 27.33 -27.84 29.78
C THR A 539 28.69 -28.35 29.28
N ALA A 540 28.71 -29.23 28.29
CA ALA A 540 29.96 -29.72 27.68
C ALA A 540 30.76 -28.58 27.01
N ILE A 541 30.08 -27.64 26.33
CA ILE A 541 30.71 -26.44 25.76
C ILE A 541 31.38 -25.58 26.85
N PHE A 542 30.82 -25.52 28.06
CA PHE A 542 31.41 -24.76 29.17
C PHE A 542 32.70 -25.36 29.73
N GLU A 543 33.09 -26.58 29.31
CA GLU A 543 34.32 -27.25 29.78
C GLU A 543 35.50 -27.10 28.82
N ILE A 544 35.26 -26.64 27.59
CA ILE A 544 36.26 -26.58 26.51
C ILE A 544 36.69 -25.15 26.17
N THR A 545 36.34 -24.21 27.02
CA THR A 545 36.45 -22.75 26.84
C THR A 545 37.87 -22.27 26.57
N ASN A 546 38.86 -22.98 27.12
CA ASN A 546 40.28 -22.66 27.02
C ASN A 546 40.97 -23.45 25.89
N LYS A 547 40.23 -24.17 25.05
CA LYS A 547 40.79 -24.98 23.95
C LYS A 547 40.84 -24.17 22.66
N SER A 548 41.81 -24.49 21.80
CA SER A 548 41.96 -23.95 20.43
C SER A 548 40.71 -24.09 19.56
N ASP A 549 39.83 -25.04 19.91
CA ASP A 549 38.63 -25.36 19.14
C ASP A 549 37.45 -24.42 19.49
N PHE A 550 37.53 -23.63 20.55
CA PHE A 550 36.39 -22.87 21.07
C PHE A 550 35.88 -21.79 20.09
N ASP A 551 36.78 -21.00 19.49
CA ASP A 551 36.37 -19.96 18.55
C ASP A 551 35.76 -20.57 17.28
N PHE A 552 36.36 -21.63 16.74
CA PHE A 552 35.82 -22.36 15.58
C PHE A 552 34.43 -22.96 15.87
N LEU A 553 34.24 -23.55 17.06
CA LEU A 553 32.95 -24.05 17.50
C LEU A 553 31.90 -22.92 17.56
N CYS A 554 32.25 -21.76 18.11
CA CYS A 554 31.34 -20.63 18.20
C CYS A 554 30.97 -20.09 16.82
N SER A 555 31.95 -19.84 15.96
CA SER A 555 31.74 -19.16 14.68
C SER A 555 31.21 -20.05 13.56
N SER A 556 31.46 -21.37 13.60
CA SER A 556 31.08 -22.30 12.52
C SER A 556 30.21 -23.46 13.02
N SER A 557 30.73 -24.27 13.94
CA SER A 557 30.12 -25.58 14.20
C SER A 557 28.77 -25.48 14.93
N ILE A 558 28.66 -24.62 15.94
CA ILE A 558 27.40 -24.38 16.66
C ILE A 558 26.33 -23.77 15.73
N PRO A 559 26.62 -22.74 14.91
CA PRO A 559 25.68 -22.30 13.88
C PRO A 559 25.24 -23.43 12.94
N SER A 560 26.18 -24.26 12.46
CA SER A 560 25.84 -25.40 11.59
C SER A 560 24.92 -26.43 12.27
N LEU A 561 25.08 -26.65 13.58
CA LEU A 561 24.24 -27.52 14.41
C LEU A 561 22.77 -27.07 14.41
N PHE A 562 22.51 -25.79 14.18
CA PHE A 562 21.17 -25.20 14.15
C PHE A 562 20.81 -24.63 12.77
N GLY A 563 21.38 -25.19 11.70
CA GLY A 563 21.05 -24.79 10.32
C GLY A 563 21.26 -23.30 10.06
N TYR A 564 22.24 -22.68 10.71
CA TYR A 564 22.53 -21.25 10.61
C TYR A 564 21.31 -20.33 10.86
N PHE A 565 20.36 -20.82 11.68
CA PHE A 565 19.19 -20.07 12.11
C PHE A 565 18.29 -19.62 10.95
N THR A 566 18.19 -20.41 9.87
CA THR A 566 17.59 -19.95 8.62
C THR A 566 16.07 -19.85 8.62
N SER A 567 15.41 -20.60 9.50
CA SER A 567 13.96 -20.69 9.58
C SER A 567 13.46 -20.66 11.03
N PRO A 568 12.15 -20.47 11.27
CA PRO A 568 11.55 -20.60 12.60
C PRO A 568 11.85 -21.93 13.28
N GLU A 569 11.84 -23.04 12.52
CA GLU A 569 12.13 -24.37 13.03
C GLU A 569 13.58 -24.50 13.52
N HIS A 570 14.54 -23.96 12.76
CA HIS A 570 15.94 -23.89 13.15
C HIS A 570 16.17 -22.99 14.37
N LEU A 571 15.49 -21.84 14.43
CA LEU A 571 15.53 -20.92 15.56
C LEU A 571 14.97 -21.55 16.84
N GLN A 572 13.90 -22.33 16.73
CA GLN A 572 13.31 -23.03 17.86
C GLN A 572 14.28 -24.05 18.48
N LEU A 573 15.03 -24.78 17.65
CA LEU A 573 16.11 -25.66 18.11
C LEU A 573 17.20 -24.88 18.85
N ALA A 574 17.67 -23.78 18.25
CA ALA A 574 18.72 -22.93 18.78
C ALA A 574 18.35 -22.23 20.09
N PHE A 575 17.09 -21.77 20.22
CA PHE A 575 16.63 -20.96 21.35
C PHE A 575 16.89 -21.63 22.70
N SER A 576 16.59 -22.93 22.79
CA SER A 576 16.80 -23.70 24.02
C SER A 576 18.28 -23.78 24.44
N PHE A 577 19.19 -23.89 23.48
CA PHE A 577 20.62 -23.85 23.72
C PHE A 577 21.05 -22.50 24.25
N TYR A 578 20.69 -21.40 23.58
CA TYR A 578 21.11 -20.06 23.96
C TYR A 578 20.49 -19.57 25.27
N ALA A 579 19.24 -19.95 25.57
CA ALA A 579 18.63 -19.71 26.87
C ALA A 579 19.41 -20.40 28.01
N ASN A 580 19.92 -21.61 27.76
CA ASN A 580 20.77 -22.33 28.70
C ASN A 580 22.17 -21.70 28.83
N VAL A 581 22.77 -21.24 27.73
CA VAL A 581 24.04 -20.47 27.74
C VAL A 581 23.91 -19.22 28.62
N LEU A 582 22.81 -18.48 28.51
CA LEU A 582 22.56 -17.30 29.34
C LEU A 582 22.39 -17.66 30.81
N SER A 583 21.59 -18.69 31.11
CA SER A 583 21.26 -19.07 32.47
C SER A 583 22.45 -19.68 33.21
N ASN A 584 23.18 -20.60 32.57
CA ASN A 584 24.16 -21.46 33.23
C ASN A 584 25.61 -21.26 32.74
N GLY A 585 25.82 -20.57 31.61
CA GLY A 585 27.15 -20.43 31.02
C GLY A 585 28.07 -19.46 31.78
N PRO A 586 29.40 -19.63 31.73
CA PRO A 586 30.36 -18.69 32.32
C PRO A 586 30.25 -17.29 31.69
N LYS A 587 30.16 -16.24 32.51
CA LYS A 587 29.90 -14.84 32.06
C LYS A 587 30.83 -14.37 30.94
N LYS A 588 32.12 -14.71 31.00
CA LYS A 588 33.13 -14.29 30.01
C LYS A 588 32.90 -14.86 28.60
N MET A 589 32.26 -16.03 28.49
CA MET A 589 32.07 -16.71 27.21
C MET A 589 30.77 -16.37 26.51
N ARG A 590 29.75 -15.94 27.28
CA ARG A 590 28.40 -15.74 26.75
C ARG A 590 28.39 -14.82 25.53
N PRO A 591 29.11 -13.69 25.49
CA PRO A 591 29.13 -12.83 24.31
C PRO A 591 29.63 -13.55 23.06
N THR A 592 30.73 -14.29 23.14
CA THR A 592 31.32 -15.04 22.02
C THR A 592 30.35 -16.09 21.46
N LEU A 593 29.64 -16.82 22.34
CA LEU A 593 28.63 -17.80 21.93
C LEU A 593 27.40 -17.14 21.29
N LEU A 594 26.97 -15.98 21.78
CA LEU A 594 25.75 -15.30 21.33
C LEU A 594 25.94 -14.52 20.03
N ILE A 595 27.14 -13.98 19.76
CA ILE A 595 27.39 -13.14 18.58
C ILE A 595 26.88 -13.81 17.28
N PRO A 596 27.22 -15.07 16.96
CA PRO A 596 26.74 -15.73 15.75
C PRO A 596 25.22 -15.71 15.59
N PHE A 597 24.47 -15.86 16.69
CA PHE A 597 23.01 -15.82 16.70
C PHE A 597 22.47 -14.41 16.43
N PHE A 598 23.14 -13.39 16.97
CA PHE A 598 22.84 -11.96 16.76
C PHE A 598 23.53 -11.35 15.52
N MET A 599 24.23 -12.16 14.73
CA MET A 599 24.77 -11.81 13.40
C MET A 599 24.10 -12.62 12.30
N SER A 600 22.98 -13.28 12.62
CA SER A 600 22.20 -14.05 11.66
C SER A 600 21.31 -13.12 10.81
N PRO A 601 21.05 -13.43 9.53
CA PRO A 601 20.18 -12.60 8.69
C PRO A 601 18.74 -12.43 9.22
N VAL A 602 18.32 -13.26 10.18
CA VAL A 602 17.02 -13.16 10.88
C VAL A 602 16.76 -11.77 11.46
N ILE A 603 17.79 -11.10 11.95
CA ILE A 603 17.67 -9.76 12.53
C ILE A 603 17.79 -8.64 11.49
N PHE A 604 18.00 -8.96 10.21
CA PHE A 604 18.22 -7.94 9.18
C PHE A 604 17.08 -6.93 9.07
N PRO A 605 15.79 -7.29 9.11
CA PRO A 605 14.71 -6.30 9.04
C PRO A 605 14.80 -5.24 10.16
N PHE A 606 15.24 -5.63 11.36
CA PHE A 606 15.54 -4.71 12.46
C PHE A 606 16.75 -3.83 12.17
N ILE A 607 17.84 -4.41 11.63
CA ILE A 607 19.06 -3.68 11.28
C ILE A 607 18.83 -2.69 10.12
N GLU A 608 18.11 -3.10 9.08
CA GLU A 608 17.76 -2.27 7.93
C GLU A 608 16.88 -1.09 8.34
N SER A 609 15.83 -1.33 9.14
CA SER A 609 14.94 -0.26 9.61
C SER A 609 15.63 0.79 10.48
N ILE A 610 16.76 0.45 11.09
CA ILE A 610 17.64 1.41 11.78
C ILE A 610 18.56 2.10 10.78
N TYR A 611 19.40 1.34 10.08
CA TYR A 611 20.56 1.90 9.42
C TYR A 611 20.27 2.50 8.06
N LYS A 612 19.30 1.98 7.31
CA LYS A 612 18.92 2.56 6.02
C LYS A 612 18.49 4.03 6.17
N PRO A 613 17.49 4.40 6.99
CA PRO A 613 17.14 5.81 7.16
C PRO A 613 18.22 6.62 7.89
N PHE A 614 18.98 6.00 8.80
CA PHE A 614 20.10 6.69 9.47
C PHE A 614 21.16 7.15 8.46
N PHE A 615 21.64 6.21 7.63
CA PHE A 615 22.66 6.51 6.64
C PHE A 615 22.09 7.36 5.50
N GLU A 616 20.90 7.08 4.97
CA GLU A 616 20.31 7.94 3.92
C GLU A 616 20.24 9.41 4.35
N LYS A 617 19.96 9.69 5.61
CA LYS A 617 19.98 11.06 6.15
C LYS A 617 21.40 11.59 6.37
N LEU A 618 22.26 10.81 7.03
CA LEU A 618 23.65 11.19 7.29
C LEU A 618 24.37 11.53 5.99
N LEU A 619 24.13 10.75 4.94
CA LEU A 619 24.76 10.88 3.64
C LEU A 619 24.46 12.19 2.94
N ARG A 620 23.26 12.76 3.18
CA ARG A 620 22.82 14.03 2.61
C ARG A 620 23.25 15.25 3.43
N ASP A 621 23.77 15.05 4.63
CA ASP A 621 24.05 16.13 5.58
C ASP A 621 25.50 16.58 5.51
N ASP A 622 25.81 17.56 4.66
CA ASP A 622 27.18 18.06 4.42
C ASP A 622 27.83 18.70 5.67
N ARG A 623 27.05 18.97 6.74
CA ARG A 623 27.56 19.59 7.97
C ARG A 623 28.54 18.72 8.74
N TYR A 624 28.54 17.39 8.53
CA TYR A 624 29.48 16.49 9.24
C TYR A 624 30.95 16.83 8.98
N SER A 625 31.25 17.46 7.85
CA SER A 625 32.59 17.91 7.49
C SER A 625 33.02 19.20 8.22
N LYS A 626 32.08 19.96 8.79
CA LYS A 626 32.33 21.25 9.43
C LYS A 626 32.64 21.06 10.93
N GLN A 627 33.90 21.28 11.32
CA GLN A 627 34.37 21.05 12.70
C GLN A 627 33.58 21.84 13.77
N ASN A 628 33.17 23.07 13.47
CA ASN A 628 32.55 23.98 14.45
C ASN A 628 31.16 23.52 14.94
N GLN A 629 30.48 22.63 14.21
CA GLN A 629 29.14 22.13 14.55
C GLN A 629 29.13 20.65 14.96
N ARG A 630 30.32 20.04 15.08
CA ARG A 630 30.44 18.59 15.21
C ARG A 630 29.74 18.03 16.46
N ASN A 631 29.89 18.66 17.61
CA ASN A 631 29.30 18.17 18.87
C ASN A 631 27.77 18.22 18.84
N GLU A 632 27.18 19.35 18.44
CA GLU A 632 25.73 19.50 18.28
C GLU A 632 25.16 18.50 17.26
N LEU A 633 25.91 18.26 16.18
CA LEU A 633 25.54 17.27 15.17
C LEU A 633 25.62 15.84 15.71
N VAL A 634 26.64 15.51 16.50
CA VAL A 634 26.76 14.20 17.17
C VAL A 634 25.59 13.99 18.14
N ASP A 635 25.23 15.00 18.93
CA ASP A 635 24.05 14.96 19.81
C ASP A 635 22.76 14.71 19.02
N TYR A 636 22.58 15.44 17.92
CA TYR A 636 21.44 15.27 17.03
C TYR A 636 21.35 13.84 16.46
N TYR A 637 22.44 13.31 15.92
CA TYR A 637 22.45 11.96 15.33
C TYR A 637 22.37 10.86 16.39
N ALA A 638 22.84 11.10 17.63
CA ALA A 638 22.66 10.16 18.73
C ALA A 638 21.18 10.02 19.10
N LEU A 639 20.46 11.13 19.25
CA LEU A 639 19.01 11.13 19.48
C LEU A 639 18.23 10.58 18.28
N PHE A 640 18.68 10.87 17.06
CA PHE A 640 18.06 10.32 15.85
C PHE A 640 18.23 8.79 15.79
N LEU A 641 19.43 8.28 16.04
CA LEU A 641 19.71 6.84 16.07
C LEU A 641 18.95 6.14 17.19
N GLN A 642 18.87 6.74 18.39
CA GLN A 642 18.02 6.27 19.48
C GLN A 642 16.57 6.09 19.01
N ASN A 643 15.98 7.14 18.44
CA ASN A 643 14.59 7.10 17.97
C ASN A 643 14.36 6.02 16.91
N LEU A 644 15.32 5.80 16.01
CA LEU A 644 15.25 4.74 15.01
C LEU A 644 15.30 3.35 15.64
N ILE A 645 16.21 3.12 16.60
CA ILE A 645 16.30 1.86 17.34
C ILE A 645 14.99 1.58 18.09
N GLU A 646 14.45 2.59 18.76
CA GLU A 646 13.20 2.48 19.52
C GLU A 646 12.00 2.13 18.64
N LYS A 647 11.86 2.81 17.50
CA LYS A 647 10.79 2.54 16.51
C LYS A 647 10.93 1.17 15.86
N SER A 648 12.17 0.73 15.63
CA SER A 648 12.46 -0.52 14.94
C SER A 648 12.36 -1.74 15.85
N SER A 649 12.33 -1.56 17.17
CA SER A 649 12.33 -2.65 18.17
C SER A 649 11.28 -3.76 17.94
N SER A 650 10.12 -3.43 17.37
CA SER A 650 9.09 -4.43 17.02
C SER A 650 9.44 -5.32 15.82
N SER A 651 10.42 -4.92 15.00
CA SER A 651 10.94 -5.71 13.88
C SER A 651 11.97 -6.76 14.31
N LEU A 652 12.32 -6.80 15.60
CA LEU A 652 13.20 -7.80 16.15
C LEU A 652 12.43 -9.11 16.34
N HIS A 653 12.96 -10.21 15.80
CA HIS A 653 12.34 -11.52 15.94
C HIS A 653 12.19 -11.94 17.42
N GLN A 654 11.11 -12.67 17.71
CA GLN A 654 10.71 -13.02 19.08
C GLN A 654 11.79 -13.78 19.87
N CYS A 655 12.52 -14.70 19.23
CA CYS A 655 13.61 -15.41 19.92
C CYS A 655 14.70 -14.44 20.40
N HIS A 656 15.05 -13.44 19.58
CA HIS A 656 16.07 -12.44 19.90
C HIS A 656 15.58 -11.47 20.97
N SER A 657 14.33 -11.00 20.88
CA SER A 657 13.75 -10.09 21.89
C SER A 657 13.74 -10.74 23.28
N VAL A 658 13.33 -12.01 23.36
CA VAL A 658 13.34 -12.78 24.61
C VAL A 658 14.75 -12.94 25.14
N LEU A 659 15.73 -13.33 24.32
CA LEU A 659 17.12 -13.48 24.77
C LEU A 659 17.74 -12.14 25.21
N LEU A 660 17.43 -11.02 24.55
CA LEU A 660 17.86 -9.69 25.00
C LEU A 660 17.26 -9.34 26.36
N LYS A 661 15.99 -9.69 26.62
CA LYS A 661 15.37 -9.54 27.93
C LYS A 661 16.06 -10.40 29.00
N PHE A 662 16.48 -11.62 28.67
CA PHE A 662 17.29 -12.46 29.56
C PHE A 662 18.65 -11.81 29.87
N ILE A 663 19.35 -11.27 28.85
CA ILE A 663 20.61 -10.55 29.03
C ILE A 663 20.39 -9.36 29.97
N TYR A 664 19.39 -8.52 29.69
CA TYR A 664 19.07 -7.35 30.50
C TYR A 664 18.78 -7.71 31.97
N ASN A 665 18.04 -8.79 32.21
CA ASN A 665 17.68 -9.21 33.57
C ASN A 665 18.83 -9.89 34.33
N GLN A 666 19.77 -10.56 33.64
CA GLN A 666 20.79 -11.39 34.29
C GLN A 666 22.19 -10.78 34.29
N TRP A 667 22.48 -9.82 33.41
CA TRP A 667 23.81 -9.25 33.26
C TRP A 667 23.89 -7.86 33.92
N PRO A 668 25.07 -7.45 34.42
CA PRO A 668 25.28 -6.07 34.85
C PRO A 668 25.01 -5.09 33.70
N SER A 669 24.43 -3.93 34.00
CA SER A 669 24.03 -2.94 32.98
C SER A 669 25.15 -2.59 32.00
N ASN A 670 26.39 -2.43 32.49
CA ASN A 670 27.54 -2.14 31.63
C ASN A 670 27.87 -3.28 30.65
N ALA A 671 27.71 -4.55 31.08
CA ALA A 671 27.93 -5.70 30.21
C ALA A 671 26.80 -5.86 29.18
N THR A 672 25.56 -5.61 29.59
CA THR A 672 24.40 -5.55 28.68
C THR A 672 24.58 -4.46 27.62
N LEU A 673 25.01 -3.27 28.05
CA LEU A 673 25.30 -2.14 27.17
C LEU A 673 26.42 -2.48 26.17
N GLN A 674 27.52 -3.03 26.67
CA GLN A 674 28.65 -3.44 25.83
C GLN A 674 28.24 -4.47 24.78
N PHE A 675 27.38 -5.42 25.15
CA PHE A 675 26.88 -6.41 24.20
C PHE A 675 25.97 -5.78 23.15
N ILE A 676 24.90 -5.08 23.58
CA ILE A 676 23.86 -4.58 22.66
C ILE A 676 24.40 -3.44 21.78
N LEU A 677 25.05 -2.43 22.36
CA LEU A 677 25.50 -1.27 21.60
C LEU A 677 26.79 -1.55 20.85
N ASN A 678 27.81 -2.10 21.51
CA ASN A 678 29.14 -2.22 20.89
C ASN A 678 29.30 -3.50 20.06
N MET A 679 28.98 -4.67 20.62
CA MET A 679 29.22 -5.94 19.93
C MET A 679 28.16 -6.26 18.87
N PHE A 680 26.91 -5.82 19.11
CA PHE A 680 25.79 -6.08 18.22
C PHE A 680 25.52 -4.91 17.26
N LEU A 681 24.98 -3.79 17.73
CA LEU A 681 24.52 -2.69 16.86
C LEU A 681 25.68 -1.97 16.15
N LYS A 682 26.70 -1.51 16.87
CA LYS A 682 27.85 -0.79 16.29
C LYS A 682 28.56 -1.63 15.24
N THR A 683 28.77 -2.94 15.47
CA THR A 683 29.37 -3.83 14.48
C THR A 683 28.57 -3.86 13.17
N HIS A 684 27.23 -3.95 13.23
CA HIS A 684 26.39 -3.86 12.04
C HIS A 684 26.49 -2.49 11.37
N ALA A 685 26.48 -1.40 12.15
CA ALA A 685 26.62 -0.05 11.61
C ALA A 685 27.95 0.13 10.86
N MET A 686 29.05 -0.41 11.39
CA MET A 686 30.37 -0.33 10.75
C MET A 686 30.42 -1.12 9.45
N ASN A 687 29.80 -2.31 9.41
CA ASN A 687 29.76 -3.11 8.18
C ASN A 687 28.86 -2.47 7.13
N TRP A 688 27.71 -1.95 7.53
CA TRP A 688 26.82 -1.16 6.67
C TRP A 688 27.53 0.06 6.09
N LEU A 689 28.24 0.82 6.93
CA LEU A 689 28.97 2.00 6.48
C LEU A 689 30.04 1.64 5.43
N LYS A 690 30.76 0.52 5.64
CA LYS A 690 31.76 0.03 4.69
C LYS A 690 31.11 -0.44 3.38
N SER A 691 29.98 -1.15 3.44
CA SER A 691 29.31 -1.72 2.25
C SER A 691 28.74 -0.63 1.36
N GLU A 692 28.27 0.44 1.99
CA GLU A 692 27.76 1.61 1.31
C GLU A 692 28.89 2.50 0.73
N GLY A 693 30.16 2.22 1.03
CA GLY A 693 31.32 2.94 0.50
C GLY A 693 31.82 4.10 1.36
N TYR A 694 31.13 4.43 2.44
CA TYR A 694 31.30 5.67 3.21
C TYR A 694 32.29 5.54 4.38
N SER A 695 33.38 4.80 4.19
CA SER A 695 34.35 4.51 5.27
C SER A 695 34.99 5.76 5.88
N SER A 696 35.01 6.88 5.15
CA SER A 696 35.47 8.20 5.63
C SER A 696 34.67 8.73 6.82
N ARG A 697 33.40 8.32 6.96
CA ARG A 697 32.49 8.79 8.03
C ARG A 697 32.55 7.93 9.30
N LYS A 698 33.46 6.93 9.34
CA LYS A 698 33.56 5.97 10.44
C LYS A 698 33.71 6.64 11.81
N LEU A 699 34.65 7.59 11.92
CA LEU A 699 34.93 8.26 13.19
C LEU A 699 33.70 9.02 13.73
N PHE A 700 32.95 9.69 12.85
CA PHE A 700 31.72 10.38 13.24
C PHE A 700 30.66 9.41 13.76
N VAL A 701 30.45 8.28 13.08
CA VAL A 701 29.49 7.25 13.55
C VAL A 701 29.96 6.65 14.87
N GLU A 702 31.27 6.42 15.05
CA GLU A 702 31.83 5.96 16.33
C GLU A 702 31.59 6.96 17.48
N GLU A 703 31.70 8.26 17.21
CA GLU A 703 31.37 9.33 18.17
C GLU A 703 29.88 9.34 18.52
N VAL A 704 28.99 9.12 17.54
CA VAL A 704 27.55 8.98 17.78
C VAL A 704 27.26 7.81 18.73
N PHE A 705 27.86 6.64 18.51
CA PHE A 705 27.71 5.50 19.42
C PHE A 705 28.31 5.78 20.81
N GLN A 706 29.48 6.43 20.87
CA GLN A 706 30.10 6.81 22.13
C GLN A 706 29.19 7.77 22.92
N ARG A 707 28.57 8.73 22.24
CA ARG A 707 27.63 9.65 22.86
C ARG A 707 26.41 8.97 23.45
N ILE A 708 25.89 7.94 22.79
CA ILE A 708 24.81 7.09 23.32
C ILE A 708 25.26 6.33 24.57
N ILE A 709 26.49 5.79 24.57
CA ILE A 709 27.07 5.05 25.69
C ILE A 709 27.27 5.95 26.91
N ASP A 710 27.76 7.17 26.70
CA ASP A 710 28.04 8.13 27.76
C ASP A 710 26.76 8.75 28.35
N SER A 711 25.67 8.77 27.58
CA SER A 711 24.38 9.29 28.02
C SER A 711 23.50 8.21 28.65
N LYS A 712 23.45 8.22 29.99
CA LYS A 712 22.64 7.27 30.77
C LYS A 712 21.16 7.27 30.41
N GLU A 713 20.60 8.44 30.13
CA GLU A 713 19.19 8.58 29.76
C GLU A 713 18.89 7.90 28.42
N ILE A 714 19.73 8.16 27.41
CA ILE A 714 19.56 7.61 26.07
C ILE A 714 19.64 6.09 26.09
N TYR A 715 20.71 5.51 26.68
CA TYR A 715 20.85 4.06 26.63
C TYR A 715 19.80 3.32 27.47
N ILE A 716 19.37 3.88 28.62
CA ILE A 716 18.29 3.25 29.40
C ILE A 716 17.00 3.22 28.59
N SER A 717 16.70 4.29 27.85
CA SER A 717 15.55 4.34 26.95
C SER A 717 15.61 3.24 25.89
N ILE A 718 16.76 3.11 25.22
CA ILE A 718 17.00 2.05 24.22
C ILE A 718 16.78 0.66 24.83
N LEU A 719 17.41 0.39 25.99
CA LEU A 719 17.30 -0.92 26.65
C LEU A 719 15.86 -1.23 27.04
N ASN A 720 15.16 -0.28 27.64
CA ASN A 720 13.76 -0.44 28.03
C ASN A 720 12.86 -0.69 26.83
N LYS A 721 13.09 0.01 25.72
CA LYS A 721 12.27 -0.17 24.52
C LYS A 721 12.51 -1.51 23.85
N ILE A 722 13.77 -1.89 23.64
CA ILE A 722 14.14 -3.17 23.04
C ILE A 722 13.65 -4.35 23.88
N CYS A 723 13.84 -4.31 25.21
CA CYS A 723 13.50 -5.44 26.09
C CYS A 723 12.00 -5.60 26.34
N ASN A 724 11.20 -4.56 26.08
CA ASN A 724 9.74 -4.57 26.24
C ASN A 724 8.98 -4.60 24.90
N ALA A 725 9.67 -4.59 23.77
CA ALA A 725 9.03 -4.65 22.47
C ALA A 725 8.38 -6.02 22.23
N THR A 726 7.16 -5.99 21.70
CA THR A 726 6.49 -7.16 21.13
C THR A 726 6.94 -7.33 19.69
N SER A 727 7.46 -8.52 19.34
CA SER A 727 7.82 -8.84 17.95
C SER A 727 6.56 -8.81 17.09
N LEU A 728 6.59 -8.03 16.01
CA LEU A 728 5.60 -8.03 14.93
C LEU A 728 6.15 -8.70 13.67
N PHE A 729 7.43 -9.07 13.68
CA PHE A 729 8.11 -9.69 12.57
C PHE A 729 8.13 -11.23 12.72
N GLU A 730 7.76 -11.92 11.65
CA GLU A 730 7.80 -13.38 11.53
C GLU A 730 8.56 -13.77 10.26
N ILE A 731 9.31 -14.86 10.36
CA ILE A 731 10.05 -15.46 9.24
C ILE A 731 9.16 -16.56 8.66
N PRO A 732 9.11 -16.77 7.34
CA PRO A 732 8.32 -17.87 6.77
C PRO A 732 8.79 -19.23 7.28
N ASP A 733 7.84 -20.08 7.65
CA ASP A 733 8.07 -21.51 7.89
C ASP A 733 8.67 -22.14 6.64
N MET A 734 9.76 -22.88 6.81
CA MET A 734 10.43 -23.51 5.69
C MET A 734 10.00 -24.95 5.48
N TYR A 735 9.59 -25.68 6.51
CA TYR A 735 9.39 -27.13 6.46
C TYR A 735 8.00 -27.56 6.91
N THR A 736 7.53 -27.04 8.06
CA THR A 736 6.27 -27.45 8.70
C THR A 736 5.05 -27.23 7.81
N ILE A 737 5.00 -26.09 7.11
CA ILE A 737 3.90 -25.74 6.22
C ILE A 737 3.80 -26.64 4.99
N PHE A 738 4.91 -27.28 4.60
CA PHE A 738 4.99 -28.21 3.47
C PHE A 738 4.88 -29.68 3.90
N ASP A 739 4.43 -29.93 5.14
CA ASP A 739 4.27 -31.25 5.75
C ASP A 739 5.55 -32.11 5.68
N GLN A 740 6.72 -31.46 5.69
CA GLN A 740 7.99 -32.17 5.60
C GLN A 740 8.43 -32.63 6.99
N PRO A 741 8.66 -33.95 7.20
CA PRO A 741 9.02 -34.48 8.51
C PRO A 741 10.49 -34.26 8.86
N TYR A 742 11.22 -33.50 8.05
CA TYR A 742 12.65 -33.27 8.19
C TYR A 742 13.01 -31.79 8.04
N MET A 743 14.19 -31.44 8.55
CA MET A 743 14.88 -30.19 8.28
C MET A 743 16.20 -30.48 7.60
N ILE A 744 16.65 -29.57 6.71
CA ILE A 744 17.92 -29.68 6.01
C ILE A 744 19.01 -28.93 6.79
N PHE A 745 20.20 -29.52 6.81
CA PHE A 745 21.40 -28.98 7.44
C PHE A 745 22.57 -29.01 6.46
N TYR A 746 23.45 -28.01 6.60
CA TYR A 746 24.66 -27.85 5.81
C TYR A 746 25.86 -27.76 6.74
N SER A 747 26.78 -28.72 6.67
CA SER A 747 27.91 -28.78 7.62
C SER A 747 29.14 -29.37 6.95
N SER A 748 30.32 -29.09 7.52
CA SER A 748 31.58 -29.72 7.12
C SER A 748 31.95 -30.89 8.02
N PHE A 749 32.91 -31.71 7.58
CA PHE A 749 33.50 -32.73 8.47
C PHE A 749 34.21 -32.08 9.66
N ALA A 750 34.85 -30.93 9.46
CA ALA A 750 35.50 -30.17 10.54
C ALA A 750 34.50 -29.76 11.63
N ASP A 751 33.32 -29.28 11.24
CA ASP A 751 32.25 -28.91 12.18
C ASP A 751 31.78 -30.10 13.00
N LEU A 752 31.46 -31.21 12.33
CA LEU A 752 30.97 -32.42 13.00
C LEU A 752 32.05 -33.05 13.90
N SER A 753 33.32 -33.00 13.48
CA SER A 753 34.45 -33.46 14.28
C SER A 753 34.64 -32.61 15.54
N ALA A 754 34.57 -31.28 15.41
CA ALA A 754 34.63 -30.37 16.54
C ALA A 754 33.48 -30.63 17.52
N ILE A 755 32.24 -30.74 17.03
CA ILE A 755 31.06 -31.08 17.84
C ILE A 755 31.24 -32.44 18.54
N ALA A 756 31.70 -33.46 17.83
CA ALA A 756 31.89 -34.79 18.39
C ALA A 756 32.94 -34.80 19.52
N LYS A 757 34.02 -34.00 19.41
CA LYS A 757 35.00 -33.82 20.50
C LYS A 757 34.35 -33.25 21.76
N VAL A 758 33.43 -32.29 21.62
CA VAL A 758 32.67 -31.72 22.75
C VAL A 758 31.75 -32.78 23.37
N VAL A 759 30.96 -33.46 22.54
CA VAL A 759 30.00 -34.47 22.98
C VAL A 759 30.68 -35.57 23.80
N LYS A 760 31.88 -36.01 23.40
CA LYS A 760 32.66 -37.01 24.14
C LYS A 760 32.99 -36.64 25.59
N THR A 761 32.99 -35.35 25.97
CA THR A 761 33.31 -34.97 27.36
C THR A 761 32.17 -35.28 28.34
N LYS A 762 30.93 -35.35 27.85
CA LYS A 762 29.73 -35.50 28.70
C LYS A 762 28.77 -36.60 28.29
N PHE A 763 28.80 -37.04 27.04
CA PHE A 763 27.86 -38.04 26.54
C PHE A 763 28.49 -39.42 26.62
N GLU A 764 27.76 -40.36 27.22
CA GLU A 764 28.06 -41.79 27.15
C GLU A 764 27.77 -42.28 25.72
N TYR A 765 28.72 -42.09 24.81
CA TYR A 765 28.63 -42.52 23.40
C TYR A 765 29.91 -43.22 22.98
N SER A 766 29.88 -44.56 22.91
CA SER A 766 31.06 -45.38 22.62
C SER A 766 31.44 -45.45 21.13
N THR A 767 30.55 -45.10 20.20
CA THR A 767 30.72 -45.39 18.77
C THR A 767 30.96 -44.19 17.85
N LEU A 768 30.82 -42.94 18.32
CA LEU A 768 30.98 -41.75 17.46
C LEU A 768 32.43 -41.38 17.14
N SER A 769 33.41 -41.94 17.86
CA SER A 769 34.82 -41.54 17.74
C SER A 769 35.50 -41.95 16.44
N CYS A 770 35.02 -42.99 15.77
CA CYS A 770 35.79 -43.67 14.72
C CYS A 770 35.38 -43.29 13.29
N PHE A 771 34.30 -42.53 13.07
CA PHE A 771 33.66 -42.50 11.74
C PHE A 771 33.42 -41.13 11.09
N LEU A 772 33.75 -40.02 11.75
CA LEU A 772 33.65 -38.67 11.16
C LEU A 772 34.98 -38.21 10.55
N GLN A 773 35.76 -39.15 10.02
CA GLN A 773 36.92 -38.82 9.18
C GLN A 773 36.41 -38.59 7.76
N PRO A 774 36.85 -37.52 7.07
CA PRO A 774 36.54 -37.38 5.65
C PRO A 774 37.10 -38.60 4.91
N PRO A 775 36.40 -39.10 3.87
CA PRO A 775 36.96 -40.11 2.97
C PRO A 775 38.34 -39.69 2.45
N GLU A 776 39.20 -40.66 2.15
CA GLU A 776 40.57 -40.37 1.67
C GLU A 776 40.54 -39.43 0.46
N GLY A 777 41.33 -38.36 0.52
CA GLY A 777 41.42 -37.34 -0.53
C GLY A 777 40.39 -36.22 -0.45
N LEU A 778 39.33 -36.33 0.37
CA LEU A 778 38.39 -35.23 0.57
C LEU A 778 38.90 -34.20 1.57
N ASN A 779 38.61 -32.93 1.28
CA ASN A 779 38.91 -31.83 2.19
C ASN A 779 38.02 -31.92 3.44
N ILE A 780 38.61 -31.81 4.63
CA ILE A 780 37.87 -31.83 5.91
C ILE A 780 36.88 -30.66 6.03
N ASN A 781 37.15 -29.57 5.30
CA ASN A 781 36.31 -28.38 5.25
C ASN A 781 35.26 -28.45 4.12
N ALA A 782 35.22 -29.56 3.36
CA ALA A 782 34.19 -29.74 2.36
C ALA A 782 32.83 -29.91 3.03
N MET A 783 31.83 -29.27 2.43
CA MET A 783 30.48 -29.16 2.96
C MET A 783 29.56 -30.17 2.28
N PHE A 784 28.57 -30.66 3.02
CA PHE A 784 27.55 -31.54 2.47
C PHE A 784 26.19 -31.32 3.13
N TRP A 785 25.14 -31.72 2.42
CA TRP A 785 23.75 -31.62 2.88
C TRP A 785 23.32 -32.92 3.55
N PHE A 786 22.55 -32.81 4.62
CA PHE A 786 21.89 -33.94 5.26
C PHE A 786 20.58 -33.53 5.92
N LYS A 787 19.72 -34.52 6.15
CA LYS A 787 18.36 -34.33 6.70
C LYS A 787 18.31 -34.81 8.14
N ILE A 788 17.63 -34.06 9.00
CA ILE A 788 17.34 -34.45 10.38
C ILE A 788 15.84 -34.56 10.56
N PHE A 789 15.42 -35.65 11.20
CA PHE A 789 14.04 -35.92 11.58
C PHE A 789 13.90 -35.65 13.08
N PRO A 790 13.50 -34.43 13.48
CA PRO A 790 13.42 -34.08 14.90
C PRO A 790 12.44 -35.00 15.62
N LYS A 791 12.84 -35.52 16.80
CA LYS A 791 11.96 -36.37 17.62
C LYS A 791 10.81 -35.60 18.27
N ARG A 792 11.01 -34.30 18.50
CA ARG A 792 9.93 -33.42 18.97
C ARG A 792 9.05 -33.12 17.76
N LEU A 793 7.74 -33.29 17.93
CA LEU A 793 6.77 -32.84 16.93
C LEU A 793 7.04 -31.37 16.68
N LEU A 794 7.40 -31.04 15.44
CA LEU A 794 7.41 -29.66 15.00
C LEU A 794 6.00 -29.09 15.25
N PRO A 795 5.89 -27.82 15.66
CA PRO A 795 4.58 -27.20 15.82
C PRO A 795 3.80 -27.42 14.52
N LYS A 796 2.56 -27.91 14.63
CA LYS A 796 1.69 -28.01 13.46
C LYS A 796 1.56 -26.60 12.88
N PRO A 797 1.61 -26.44 11.55
CA PRO A 797 1.42 -25.13 10.95
C PRO A 797 0.14 -24.49 11.48
N PHE A 798 0.14 -23.16 11.61
CA PHE A 798 -1.07 -22.41 11.89
C PHE A 798 -2.14 -22.84 10.86
N ILE A 799 -3.36 -23.09 11.34
CA ILE A 799 -4.48 -23.68 10.60
C ILE A 799 -4.43 -23.29 9.12
N GLN A 800 -4.24 -24.27 8.22
CA GLN A 800 -4.35 -24.05 6.78
C GLN A 800 -5.75 -23.52 6.50
N ARG A 801 -5.83 -22.21 6.29
CA ARG A 801 -7.09 -21.58 5.91
C ARG A 801 -7.36 -21.99 4.48
N GLN A 802 -8.43 -22.74 4.26
CA GLN A 802 -8.95 -22.95 2.91
C GLN A 802 -9.23 -21.58 2.28
N MET A 803 -8.62 -21.33 1.14
CA MET A 803 -8.69 -20.06 0.43
C MET A 803 -9.89 -19.99 -0.52
N VAL A 804 -10.24 -21.11 -1.15
CA VAL A 804 -11.29 -21.19 -2.18
C VAL A 804 -12.33 -22.27 -1.86
N PHE A 805 -11.91 -23.48 -1.49
CA PHE A 805 -12.76 -24.65 -1.32
C PHE A 805 -12.86 -25.07 0.15
N ASN A 806 -14.05 -24.90 0.72
CA ASN A 806 -14.42 -25.44 2.02
C ASN A 806 -15.67 -26.31 1.89
N PHE A 807 -15.47 -27.53 1.40
CA PHE A 807 -16.56 -28.49 1.25
C PHE A 807 -16.35 -29.69 2.17
N GLU A 808 -17.36 -30.01 2.97
CA GLU A 808 -17.39 -31.26 3.71
C GLU A 808 -17.64 -32.43 2.75
N PRO A 809 -16.98 -33.59 2.95
CA PRO A 809 -17.27 -34.81 2.21
C PRO A 809 -18.73 -35.26 2.38
N GLU A 810 -19.34 -35.69 1.30
CA GLU A 810 -20.65 -36.34 1.32
C GLU A 810 -20.56 -37.67 2.08
N LYS A 811 -21.55 -37.93 2.94
CA LYS A 811 -21.66 -39.23 3.63
C LYS A 811 -22.13 -40.28 2.64
N ILE A 812 -21.31 -41.31 2.43
CA ILE A 812 -21.60 -42.42 1.52
C ILE A 812 -21.81 -43.68 2.36
N GLU A 813 -22.91 -44.40 2.11
CA GLU A 813 -23.11 -45.73 2.68
C GLU A 813 -22.12 -46.70 2.03
N GLN A 814 -21.36 -47.42 2.87
CA GLN A 814 -20.33 -48.35 2.40
C GLN A 814 -20.99 -49.62 1.84
N HIS A 815 -21.11 -49.68 0.52
CA HIS A 815 -21.52 -50.87 -0.24
C HIS A 815 -20.35 -51.32 -1.11
N SER A 816 -19.68 -52.42 -0.73
CA SER A 816 -18.47 -52.89 -1.41
C SER A 816 -18.65 -53.19 -2.90
N ASP A 817 -19.86 -53.59 -3.31
CA ASP A 817 -20.18 -53.83 -4.72
C ASP A 817 -20.23 -52.52 -5.51
N ASN A 818 -20.88 -51.49 -4.96
CA ASN A 818 -20.96 -50.17 -5.58
C ASN A 818 -19.57 -49.53 -5.70
N GLU A 819 -18.72 -49.66 -4.67
CA GLU A 819 -17.34 -49.16 -4.72
C GLU A 819 -16.53 -49.84 -5.82
N ARG A 820 -16.60 -51.18 -5.91
CA ARG A 820 -15.93 -51.94 -6.97
C ARG A 820 -16.38 -51.50 -8.36
N MET A 821 -17.69 -51.25 -8.54
CA MET A 821 -18.25 -50.81 -9.81
C MET A 821 -17.86 -49.37 -10.16
N PHE A 822 -17.82 -48.47 -9.18
CA PHE A 822 -17.35 -47.11 -9.37
C PHE A 822 -15.88 -47.07 -9.81
N LEU A 823 -15.01 -47.88 -9.18
CA LEU A 823 -13.60 -48.01 -9.57
C LEU A 823 -13.44 -48.53 -11.01
N GLN A 824 -14.31 -49.45 -11.47
CA GLN A 824 -14.31 -49.90 -12.87
C GLN A 824 -14.70 -48.79 -13.85
N LEU A 825 -15.68 -47.96 -13.48
CA LEU A 825 -16.06 -46.79 -14.28
C LEU A 825 -14.90 -45.79 -14.40
N GLU A 826 -14.22 -45.51 -13.29
CA GLU A 826 -13.08 -44.60 -13.23
C GLU A 826 -11.88 -45.09 -14.07
N GLN A 827 -11.59 -46.39 -14.03
CA GLN A 827 -10.55 -46.98 -14.88
C GLN A 827 -10.87 -46.82 -16.37
N THR A 828 -12.15 -46.91 -16.74
CA THR A 828 -12.60 -46.74 -18.12
C THR A 828 -12.58 -45.27 -18.55
N GLU A 829 -12.91 -44.35 -17.63
CA GLU A 829 -12.87 -42.90 -17.84
C GLU A 829 -11.46 -42.39 -18.18
N ASN A 830 -10.44 -42.81 -17.42
CA ASN A 830 -9.04 -42.39 -17.61
C ASN A 830 -8.51 -42.72 -19.02
N SER A 831 -9.12 -43.68 -19.73
CA SER A 831 -8.75 -44.01 -21.11
C SER A 831 -9.37 -43.08 -22.16
N LYS A 832 -10.40 -42.31 -21.82
CA LYS A 832 -11.23 -41.53 -22.75
C LYS A 832 -11.21 -40.01 -22.52
N GLU A 833 -10.54 -39.52 -21.49
CA GLU A 833 -10.48 -38.10 -21.09
C GLU A 833 -11.87 -37.43 -20.89
N MET A 834 -12.92 -38.22 -20.65
CA MET A 834 -14.26 -37.70 -20.32
C MET A 834 -14.41 -37.54 -18.81
N ASP A 835 -15.37 -36.73 -18.36
CA ASP A 835 -15.73 -36.57 -16.95
C ASP A 835 -16.62 -37.73 -16.46
N THR A 836 -16.46 -38.21 -15.21
CA THR A 836 -17.17 -39.40 -14.68
C THR A 836 -18.68 -39.34 -14.89
N ILE A 837 -19.31 -38.20 -14.58
CA ILE A 837 -20.76 -38.04 -14.73
C ILE A 837 -21.17 -37.86 -16.19
N GLU A 838 -20.37 -37.19 -17.01
CA GLU A 838 -20.62 -37.15 -18.45
C GLU A 838 -20.52 -38.55 -19.08
N PHE A 839 -19.58 -39.35 -18.62
CA PHE A 839 -19.42 -40.73 -19.03
C PHE A 839 -20.64 -41.57 -18.61
N MET A 840 -21.10 -41.43 -17.36
CA MET A 840 -22.34 -42.05 -16.87
C MET A 840 -23.57 -41.67 -17.72
N LYS A 841 -23.59 -40.45 -18.29
CA LYS A 841 -24.68 -39.98 -19.15
C LYS A 841 -24.64 -40.54 -20.58
N SER A 842 -23.57 -41.22 -20.97
CA SER A 842 -23.50 -41.88 -22.29
C SER A 842 -24.55 -42.99 -22.43
N ASP A 843 -25.12 -43.16 -23.61
CA ASP A 843 -26.22 -44.12 -23.85
C ASP A 843 -25.85 -45.56 -23.53
N GLN A 844 -24.57 -45.91 -23.67
CA GLN A 844 -24.05 -47.24 -23.34
C GLN A 844 -24.07 -47.48 -21.83
N ILE A 845 -23.71 -46.48 -21.03
CA ILE A 845 -23.61 -46.61 -19.58
C ILE A 845 -24.95 -46.38 -18.91
N LYS A 846 -25.80 -45.49 -19.43
CA LYS A 846 -27.19 -45.34 -18.96
C LYS A 846 -27.94 -46.68 -18.95
N LYS A 847 -27.76 -47.51 -19.99
CA LYS A 847 -28.34 -48.86 -20.07
C LYS A 847 -27.76 -49.84 -19.05
N PHE A 848 -26.53 -49.60 -18.60
CA PHE A 848 -25.87 -50.40 -17.58
C PHE A 848 -26.30 -49.97 -16.18
N ILE A 849 -26.27 -48.66 -15.89
CA ILE A 849 -26.73 -48.05 -14.64
C ILE A 849 -28.20 -48.35 -14.38
N SER A 850 -29.06 -48.29 -15.40
CA SER A 850 -30.48 -48.59 -15.22
C SER A 850 -30.77 -50.03 -14.80
N LYS A 851 -29.81 -50.97 -14.99
CA LYS A 851 -29.90 -52.35 -14.48
C LYS A 851 -29.47 -52.48 -13.02
N LEU A 852 -28.73 -51.51 -12.50
CA LEU A 852 -28.16 -51.53 -11.15
C LEU A 852 -29.03 -50.79 -10.13
N GLY A 853 -29.99 -49.99 -10.60
CA GLY A 853 -30.91 -49.23 -9.77
C GLY A 853 -30.41 -47.82 -9.43
N ASN A 854 -31.33 -46.98 -8.95
CA ASN A 854 -31.06 -45.56 -8.63
C ASN A 854 -30.03 -45.38 -7.50
N ASP A 855 -29.91 -46.39 -6.62
CA ASP A 855 -28.99 -46.36 -5.47
C ASP A 855 -27.52 -46.31 -5.92
N PHE A 856 -27.17 -46.93 -7.06
CA PHE A 856 -25.82 -46.87 -7.61
C PHE A 856 -25.51 -45.51 -8.24
N GLU A 857 -26.48 -44.88 -8.92
CA GLU A 857 -26.29 -43.56 -9.50
C GLU A 857 -25.99 -42.52 -8.42
N GLU A 858 -26.79 -42.51 -7.35
CA GLU A 858 -26.55 -41.63 -6.19
C GLU A 858 -25.18 -41.89 -5.54
N PHE A 859 -24.82 -43.17 -5.35
CA PHE A 859 -23.51 -43.57 -4.85
C PHE A 859 -22.37 -43.05 -5.72
N ALA A 860 -22.45 -43.22 -7.04
CA ALA A 860 -21.41 -42.83 -7.97
C ALA A 860 -21.23 -41.32 -8.02
N VAL A 861 -22.33 -40.55 -8.01
CA VAL A 861 -22.27 -39.08 -7.99
C VAL A 861 -21.64 -38.59 -6.68
N LYS A 862 -22.08 -39.09 -5.52
CA LYS A 862 -21.48 -38.72 -4.21
C LYS A 862 -20.00 -39.11 -4.14
N SER A 863 -19.62 -40.27 -4.67
CA SER A 863 -18.22 -40.72 -4.74
C SER A 863 -17.39 -39.80 -5.64
N ALA A 864 -17.92 -39.39 -6.79
CA ALA A 864 -17.25 -38.45 -7.70
C ALA A 864 -17.10 -37.06 -7.06
N ILE A 865 -18.09 -36.58 -6.32
CA ILE A 865 -17.98 -35.35 -5.52
C ILE A 865 -16.89 -35.48 -4.46
N ASN A 866 -16.86 -36.56 -3.68
CA ASN A 866 -15.83 -36.74 -2.65
C ASN A 866 -14.42 -36.80 -3.24
N LYS A 867 -14.26 -37.38 -4.42
CA LYS A 867 -13.01 -37.34 -5.19
C LYS A 867 -12.66 -35.90 -5.58
N LEU A 868 -13.61 -35.14 -6.13
CA LEU A 868 -13.39 -33.73 -6.47
C LEU A 868 -13.13 -32.83 -5.25
N ILE A 869 -13.75 -33.10 -4.11
CA ILE A 869 -13.45 -32.42 -2.84
C ILE A 869 -12.02 -32.73 -2.40
N THR A 870 -11.60 -33.99 -2.51
CA THR A 870 -10.22 -34.40 -2.21
C THR A 870 -9.22 -33.69 -3.13
N GLN A 871 -9.51 -33.62 -4.42
CA GLN A 871 -8.72 -32.83 -5.38
C GLN A 871 -8.75 -31.33 -5.07
N GLY A 872 -9.90 -30.80 -4.63
CA GLY A 872 -10.03 -29.43 -4.16
C GLY A 872 -9.14 -29.15 -2.95
N ASN A 873 -9.07 -30.07 -1.99
CA ASN A 873 -8.15 -29.99 -0.86
C ASN A 873 -6.68 -30.07 -1.29
N SER A 874 -6.34 -30.92 -2.26
CA SER A 874 -4.99 -30.92 -2.87
C SER A 874 -4.69 -29.58 -3.54
N PHE A 875 -5.66 -28.96 -4.22
CA PHE A 875 -5.51 -27.64 -4.82
C PHE A 875 -5.32 -26.54 -3.77
N GLU A 876 -6.08 -26.57 -2.67
CA GLU A 876 -5.89 -25.67 -1.53
C GLU A 876 -4.49 -25.79 -0.93
N THR A 877 -4.01 -27.03 -0.79
CA THR A 877 -2.65 -27.31 -0.34
C THR A 877 -1.62 -26.71 -1.30
N PHE A 878 -1.80 -26.90 -2.61
CA PHE A 878 -0.96 -26.29 -3.63
C PHE A 878 -0.96 -24.75 -3.56
N LEU A 879 -2.13 -24.12 -3.42
CA LEU A 879 -2.23 -22.68 -3.32
C LEU A 879 -1.51 -22.17 -2.05
N ASN A 880 -1.68 -22.84 -0.92
CA ASN A 880 -0.95 -22.54 0.31
C ASN A 880 0.55 -22.67 0.08
N TYR A 881 1.01 -23.77 -0.52
CA TYR A 881 2.42 -23.96 -0.84
C TYR A 881 2.95 -22.85 -1.75
N LYS A 882 2.17 -22.40 -2.73
CA LYS A 882 2.56 -21.31 -3.63
C LYS A 882 2.67 -19.96 -2.90
N LEU A 883 1.73 -19.67 -1.98
CA LEU A 883 1.78 -18.47 -1.15
C LEU A 883 3.06 -18.45 -0.30
N TYR A 884 3.34 -19.55 0.39
CA TYR A 884 4.54 -19.66 1.24
C TYR A 884 5.84 -19.69 0.42
N LEU A 885 5.84 -20.28 -0.78
CA LEU A 885 6.98 -20.20 -1.70
C LEU A 885 7.30 -18.74 -2.04
N ASN A 886 6.30 -17.91 -2.31
CA ASN A 886 6.51 -16.48 -2.57
C ASN A 886 7.07 -15.75 -1.33
N MET A 887 6.66 -16.12 -0.12
CA MET A 887 7.23 -15.58 1.12
C MET A 887 8.70 -16.01 1.29
N ILE A 888 9.03 -17.27 0.99
CA ILE A 888 10.40 -17.79 1.02
C ILE A 888 11.27 -17.13 -0.05
N GLU A 889 10.74 -16.84 -1.23
CA GLU A 889 11.44 -16.08 -2.27
C GLU A 889 11.81 -14.67 -1.77
N ASN A 890 10.85 -13.97 -1.14
CA ASN A 890 11.11 -12.67 -0.53
C ASN A 890 12.13 -12.76 0.61
N TRP A 891 12.08 -13.83 1.41
CA TRP A 891 13.08 -14.08 2.44
C TRP A 891 14.47 -14.36 1.87
N SER A 892 14.56 -15.05 0.73
CA SER A 892 15.81 -15.24 -0.01
C SER A 892 16.42 -13.92 -0.50
N LYS A 893 15.58 -12.92 -0.85
CA LYS A 893 16.03 -11.55 -1.19
C LYS A 893 16.61 -10.86 0.04
N VAL A 894 15.91 -10.91 1.17
CA VAL A 894 16.40 -10.40 2.47
C VAL A 894 17.74 -11.01 2.86
N ALA A 895 17.88 -12.33 2.76
CA ALA A 895 19.14 -13.02 3.05
C ALA A 895 20.28 -12.57 2.11
N ASN A 896 19.95 -12.30 0.83
CA ASN A 896 20.89 -11.77 -0.16
C ASN A 896 21.37 -10.37 0.22
N ASP A 897 20.43 -9.47 0.53
CA ASP A 897 20.73 -8.09 0.88
C ASP A 897 21.60 -8.04 2.14
N TYR A 898 21.30 -8.87 3.14
CA TYR A 898 22.14 -8.97 4.33
C TYR A 898 23.53 -9.54 4.06
N GLU A 899 23.66 -10.59 3.23
CA GLU A 899 24.98 -11.11 2.79
C GLU A 899 25.85 -9.99 2.22
N THR A 900 25.28 -9.16 1.33
CA THR A 900 26.04 -8.11 0.63
C THR A 900 26.67 -7.09 1.58
N ILE A 901 26.04 -6.82 2.73
CA ILE A 901 26.58 -5.89 3.75
C ILE A 901 27.93 -6.36 4.29
N PHE A 902 28.18 -7.67 4.32
CA PHE A 902 29.44 -8.20 4.80
C PHE A 902 30.39 -8.59 3.67
N THR A 903 29.88 -9.18 2.59
CA THR A 903 30.75 -9.68 1.52
C THR A 903 31.34 -8.57 0.66
N VAL A 904 30.61 -7.49 0.38
CA VAL A 904 31.11 -6.37 -0.43
C VAL A 904 32.31 -5.67 0.22
N PRO A 905 32.26 -5.24 1.51
CA PRO A 905 33.44 -4.70 2.19
C PRO A 905 34.64 -5.64 2.19
N TYR A 906 34.38 -6.93 2.37
CA TYR A 906 35.44 -7.92 2.40
C TYR A 906 36.05 -8.15 1.02
N ALA A 907 35.25 -8.13 -0.05
CA ALA A 907 35.72 -8.24 -1.43
C ALA A 907 36.66 -7.09 -1.80
N ASP A 908 36.30 -5.86 -1.43
CA ASP A 908 37.17 -4.69 -1.58
C ASP A 908 38.51 -4.89 -0.82
N LYS A 909 38.44 -5.24 0.47
CA LYS A 909 39.62 -5.47 1.32
C LYS A 909 40.53 -6.59 0.78
N TYR A 910 39.95 -7.74 0.44
CA TYR A 910 40.66 -8.90 -0.06
C TYR A 910 41.36 -8.59 -1.38
N THR A 911 40.67 -7.89 -2.28
CA THR A 911 41.24 -7.52 -3.58
C THR A 911 42.37 -6.53 -3.44
N LYS A 912 42.27 -5.55 -2.53
CA LYS A 912 43.36 -4.63 -2.20
C LYS A 912 44.60 -5.37 -1.69
N LYS A 913 44.44 -6.36 -0.81
CA LYS A 913 45.54 -7.23 -0.38
C LYS A 913 46.15 -8.00 -1.56
N LEU A 914 45.34 -8.53 -2.48
CA LEU A 914 45.85 -9.21 -3.67
C LEU A 914 46.62 -8.28 -4.62
N ILE A 915 46.26 -7.00 -4.71
CA ILE A 915 46.99 -6.00 -5.50
C ILE A 915 48.40 -5.77 -4.93
N GLU A 916 48.54 -5.78 -3.60
CA GLU A 916 49.83 -5.69 -2.92
C GLU A 916 50.68 -6.95 -3.17
N ASP A 917 50.07 -8.13 -3.09
CA ASP A 917 50.74 -9.42 -3.22
C ASP A 917 51.08 -9.78 -4.68
N LEU A 918 50.23 -9.40 -5.64
CA LEU A 918 50.31 -9.83 -7.03
C LEU A 918 50.47 -8.63 -7.97
N LYS A 919 51.45 -8.70 -8.88
CA LYS A 919 51.70 -7.61 -9.84
C LYS A 919 50.80 -7.64 -11.09
N LYS A 920 50.14 -8.76 -11.39
CA LYS A 920 49.40 -8.97 -12.64
C LYS A 920 47.89 -8.93 -12.40
N GLU A 921 47.23 -7.92 -12.95
CA GLU A 921 45.78 -7.71 -12.87
C GLU A 921 44.94 -8.93 -13.26
N LYS A 922 45.29 -9.62 -14.36
CA LYS A 922 44.57 -10.82 -14.79
C LYS A 922 44.57 -11.91 -13.71
N LEU A 923 45.67 -12.05 -12.98
CA LEU A 923 45.79 -13.04 -11.91
C LEU A 923 45.01 -12.59 -10.66
N ILE A 924 45.02 -11.29 -10.35
CA ILE A 924 44.23 -10.71 -9.25
C ILE A 924 42.74 -10.97 -9.50
N LEU A 925 42.23 -10.61 -10.68
CA LEU A 925 40.83 -10.82 -11.04
C LEU A 925 40.44 -12.30 -11.00
N GLN A 926 41.27 -13.18 -11.58
CA GLN A 926 41.00 -14.61 -11.58
C GLN A 926 40.92 -15.16 -10.15
N LYS A 927 41.83 -14.74 -9.26
CA LYS A 927 41.84 -15.18 -7.87
C LYS A 927 40.67 -14.60 -7.10
N ALA A 928 40.37 -13.31 -7.23
CA ALA A 928 39.22 -12.69 -6.58
C ALA A 928 37.90 -13.34 -7.03
N PHE A 929 37.69 -13.53 -8.34
CA PHE A 929 36.45 -14.13 -8.85
C PHE A 929 36.31 -15.62 -8.52
N SER A 930 37.41 -16.33 -8.23
CA SER A 930 37.34 -17.71 -7.74
C SER A 930 36.83 -17.81 -6.29
N VAL A 931 37.01 -16.75 -5.50
CA VAL A 931 36.60 -16.69 -4.09
C VAL A 931 35.17 -16.18 -3.94
N PHE A 932 34.77 -15.20 -4.75
CA PHE A 932 33.44 -14.60 -4.69
C PHE A 932 32.52 -15.18 -5.77
N ASP A 933 31.39 -15.74 -5.35
CA ASP A 933 30.36 -16.32 -6.22
C ASP A 933 29.21 -15.34 -6.54
N THR A 934 29.03 -14.30 -5.73
CA THR A 934 27.98 -13.30 -5.95
C THR A 934 28.45 -12.18 -6.88
N ARG A 935 27.56 -11.81 -7.80
CA ARG A 935 27.75 -10.74 -8.77
C ARG A 935 28.21 -9.42 -8.14
N LEU A 936 27.56 -8.98 -7.05
CA LEU A 936 27.90 -7.72 -6.38
C LEU A 936 29.30 -7.75 -5.72
N SER A 937 29.70 -8.89 -5.15
CA SER A 937 31.04 -9.04 -4.58
C SER A 937 32.13 -9.09 -5.66
N GLN A 938 31.83 -9.73 -6.81
CA GLN A 938 32.71 -9.71 -7.98
C GLN A 938 32.82 -8.30 -8.59
N GLN A 939 31.71 -7.56 -8.69
CA GLN A 939 31.73 -6.15 -9.08
C GLN A 939 32.62 -5.36 -8.12
N SER A 940 32.45 -5.52 -6.80
CA SER A 940 33.28 -4.85 -5.80
C SER A 940 34.76 -5.15 -5.93
N ALA A 941 35.13 -6.42 -6.15
CA ALA A 941 36.50 -6.79 -6.44
C ALA A 941 37.03 -6.11 -7.72
N PHE A 942 36.23 -6.09 -8.79
CA PHE A 942 36.59 -5.42 -10.04
C PHE A 942 36.83 -3.91 -9.81
N PHE A 943 35.90 -3.24 -9.11
CA PHE A 943 36.02 -1.82 -8.80
C PHE A 943 37.24 -1.50 -7.93
N ALA A 944 37.61 -2.35 -6.97
CA ALA A 944 38.80 -2.15 -6.14
C ALA A 944 40.09 -2.10 -6.99
N ILE A 945 40.17 -2.89 -8.07
CA ILE A 945 41.29 -2.88 -9.01
C ILE A 945 41.30 -1.60 -9.84
N VAL A 946 40.14 -1.16 -10.33
CA VAL A 946 40.01 0.08 -11.08
C VAL A 946 40.35 1.29 -10.21
N GLU A 947 39.90 1.31 -8.95
CA GLU A 947 40.24 2.35 -7.97
C GLU A 947 41.75 2.43 -7.71
N HIS A 948 42.45 1.29 -7.65
CA HIS A 948 43.91 1.30 -7.53
C HIS A 948 44.59 1.94 -8.75
N LYS A 949 44.14 1.59 -9.97
CA LYS A 949 44.65 2.22 -11.21
C LYS A 949 44.33 3.71 -11.29
N MET A 950 43.18 4.13 -10.76
CA MET A 950 42.74 5.52 -10.77
C MET A 950 43.70 6.46 -10.05
N ILE A 951 44.45 5.99 -9.06
CA ILE A 951 45.39 6.84 -8.31
C ILE A 951 46.41 7.46 -9.27
N ASP A 952 47.01 6.65 -10.15
CA ASP A 952 47.99 7.13 -11.13
C ASP A 952 47.34 7.94 -12.25
N ILE A 953 46.15 7.53 -12.71
CA ILE A 953 45.39 8.25 -13.74
C ILE A 953 45.03 9.66 -13.27
N THR A 954 44.50 9.77 -12.06
CA THR A 954 44.05 11.02 -11.46
C THR A 954 45.24 11.94 -11.20
N LYS A 955 46.35 11.40 -10.68
CA LYS A 955 47.57 12.17 -10.43
C LYS A 955 48.16 12.76 -11.71
N ASN A 956 48.20 11.99 -12.79
CA ASN A 956 48.79 12.42 -14.07
C ASN A 956 47.89 13.37 -14.87
N ASN A 957 46.58 13.37 -14.62
CA ASN A 957 45.60 14.15 -15.40
C ASN A 957 44.84 15.19 -14.56
N LEU A 958 45.29 15.48 -13.34
CA LEU A 958 44.59 16.39 -12.43
C LEU A 958 44.24 17.76 -13.04
N PRO A 959 45.11 18.43 -13.83
CA PRO A 959 44.75 19.71 -14.46
C PRO A 959 43.60 19.57 -15.47
N THR A 960 43.61 18.50 -16.27
CA THR A 960 42.56 18.19 -17.25
C THR A 960 41.24 17.92 -16.56
N ILE A 961 41.25 17.11 -15.48
CA ILE A 961 40.07 16.79 -14.68
C ILE A 961 39.46 18.07 -14.10
N LYS A 962 40.27 18.92 -13.45
CA LYS A 962 39.81 20.20 -12.88
C LYS A 962 39.19 21.11 -13.94
N LYS A 963 39.87 21.27 -15.08
CA LYS A 963 39.39 22.10 -16.18
C LYS A 963 38.07 21.58 -16.76
N LEU A 964 37.94 20.26 -16.92
CA LEU A 964 36.70 19.63 -17.37
C LEU A 964 35.55 19.88 -16.38
N SER A 965 35.79 19.67 -15.08
CA SER A 965 34.79 19.89 -14.02
C SER A 965 34.35 21.36 -13.95
N GLU A 966 35.27 22.31 -14.10
CA GLU A 966 34.97 23.75 -14.14
C GLU A 966 34.09 24.13 -15.34
N LEU A 967 34.43 23.66 -16.54
CA LEU A 967 33.63 23.93 -17.74
C LEU A 967 32.24 23.28 -17.65
N PHE A 968 32.17 22.05 -17.15
CA PHE A 968 30.89 21.36 -16.97
C PHE A 968 30.01 22.06 -15.94
N LYS A 969 30.59 22.52 -14.83
CA LYS A 969 29.90 23.37 -13.85
C LYS A 969 29.36 24.66 -14.48
N GLN A 970 30.16 25.34 -15.31
CA GLN A 970 29.72 26.53 -16.03
C GLN A 970 28.56 26.22 -16.98
N ARG A 971 28.58 25.08 -17.68
CA ARG A 971 27.48 24.66 -18.55
C ARG A 971 26.19 24.39 -17.76
N LEU A 972 26.29 23.71 -16.62
CA LEU A 972 25.13 23.40 -15.78
C LEU A 972 24.52 24.64 -15.10
N ASN A 973 25.33 25.67 -14.81
CA ASN A 973 24.85 26.95 -14.29
C ASN A 973 24.07 27.80 -15.31
N ASN A 974 24.21 27.50 -16.61
CA ASN A 974 23.54 28.22 -17.69
C ASN A 974 22.57 27.28 -18.45
N PRO A 975 21.50 26.78 -17.80
CA PRO A 975 20.52 25.92 -18.45
C PRO A 975 19.80 26.67 -19.60
N GLU A 976 19.41 25.93 -20.64
CA GLU A 976 18.46 26.46 -21.63
C GLU A 976 17.05 26.48 -21.00
N GLU A 977 16.13 27.31 -21.49
CA GLU A 977 14.76 27.40 -20.91
C GLU A 977 14.05 26.04 -20.84
N ASP A 978 14.25 25.19 -21.84
CA ASP A 978 13.72 23.82 -21.90
C ASP A 978 14.30 22.87 -20.83
N ASP A 979 15.44 23.20 -20.22
CA ASP A 979 16.12 22.37 -19.23
C ASP A 979 15.65 22.69 -17.78
N LEU A 980 14.91 23.78 -17.55
CA LEU A 980 14.59 24.31 -16.21
C LEU A 980 13.28 23.82 -15.60
N ASN A 981 12.30 23.40 -16.41
CA ASN A 981 10.96 23.14 -15.89
C ASN A 981 10.45 21.72 -16.19
N PRO A 982 10.81 20.72 -15.35
CA PRO A 982 10.35 19.37 -15.55
C PRO A 982 8.86 19.18 -15.18
N MET A 983 8.09 20.23 -14.80
CA MET A 983 6.72 20.18 -14.22
C MET A 983 6.02 18.85 -14.54
N LEU A 984 6.20 17.88 -13.66
CA LEU A 984 5.58 16.58 -13.84
C LEU A 984 4.12 16.72 -13.41
N THR A 985 3.22 16.15 -14.21
CA THR A 985 1.78 16.30 -14.00
C THR A 985 1.29 15.51 -12.79
N THR A 986 1.99 14.45 -12.40
CA THR A 986 1.58 13.59 -11.28
C THR A 986 2.43 13.83 -10.03
N VAL A 987 1.78 13.71 -8.87
CA VAL A 987 2.44 13.76 -7.54
C VAL A 987 3.48 12.64 -7.41
N VAL A 988 3.20 11.46 -7.98
CA VAL A 988 4.11 10.31 -7.94
C VAL A 988 5.35 10.56 -8.78
N GLY A 989 5.20 11.11 -9.99
CA GLY A 989 6.30 11.52 -10.86
C GLY A 989 7.20 12.54 -10.18
N ASN A 990 6.62 13.60 -9.62
CA ASN A 990 7.37 14.62 -8.86
C ASN A 990 8.16 14.03 -7.69
N LYS A 991 7.57 13.10 -6.92
CA LYS A 991 8.25 12.43 -5.81
C LYS A 991 9.42 11.57 -6.29
N LEU A 992 9.25 10.81 -7.36
CA LEU A 992 10.31 10.01 -7.95
C LEU A 992 11.45 10.90 -8.46
N TYR A 993 11.11 11.96 -9.18
CA TYR A 993 12.08 12.93 -9.68
C TYR A 993 12.88 13.59 -8.55
N ALA A 994 12.22 14.10 -7.51
CA ALA A 994 12.89 14.65 -6.32
C ALA A 994 13.83 13.61 -5.66
N THR A 995 13.39 12.35 -5.58
CA THR A 995 14.23 11.26 -5.07
C THR A 995 15.45 11.00 -5.95
N ALA A 996 15.33 11.12 -7.28
CA ALA A 996 16.45 11.00 -8.20
C ALA A 996 17.46 12.15 -8.02
N VAL A 997 16.97 13.40 -7.93
CA VAL A 997 17.80 14.59 -7.67
C VAL A 997 18.56 14.44 -6.34
N ASP A 998 17.90 13.93 -5.30
CA ASP A 998 18.54 13.65 -4.01
C ASP A 998 19.66 12.60 -4.12
N ASN A 999 19.42 11.50 -4.86
CA ASN A 999 20.43 10.44 -5.03
C ASN A 999 21.61 10.92 -5.89
N LEU A 1000 21.40 11.83 -6.83
CA LEU A 1000 22.48 12.45 -7.61
C LEU A 1000 23.47 13.17 -6.69
N HIS A 1001 23.00 13.90 -5.67
CA HIS A 1001 23.87 14.58 -4.69
C HIS A 1001 24.90 13.65 -4.04
N LEU A 1002 24.57 12.36 -3.90
CA LEU A 1002 25.40 11.37 -3.22
C LEU A 1002 26.57 10.84 -4.07
N ILE A 1003 26.70 11.25 -5.34
CA ILE A 1003 27.78 10.80 -6.24
C ILE A 1003 29.13 11.45 -5.90
N ASN A 1004 29.15 12.56 -5.15
CA ASN A 1004 30.36 13.34 -4.96
C ASN A 1004 31.35 12.73 -3.95
N GLY A 1005 32.53 12.31 -4.41
CA GLY A 1005 33.68 11.96 -3.56
C GLY A 1005 33.67 10.54 -2.97
N GLU A 1006 32.86 9.64 -3.54
CA GLU A 1006 32.66 8.29 -3.03
C GLU A 1006 33.40 7.21 -3.85
N LYS A 1007 33.39 5.98 -3.36
CA LYS A 1007 33.92 4.80 -4.06
C LYS A 1007 33.25 4.61 -5.43
N LEU A 1008 34.00 4.15 -6.43
CA LEU A 1008 33.51 4.02 -7.82
C LEU A 1008 32.31 3.07 -7.94
N LEU A 1009 32.31 1.95 -7.20
CA LEU A 1009 31.17 1.03 -7.16
C LEU A 1009 29.90 1.74 -6.70
N LYS A 1010 30.01 2.60 -5.68
CA LYS A 1010 28.87 3.34 -5.14
C LYS A 1010 28.38 4.37 -6.15
N THR A 1011 29.30 5.10 -6.79
CA THR A 1011 28.97 6.03 -7.88
C THR A 1011 28.24 5.33 -9.03
N PHE A 1012 28.73 4.18 -9.49
CA PHE A 1012 28.05 3.37 -10.49
C PHE A 1012 26.64 2.96 -10.04
N THR A 1013 26.51 2.41 -8.82
CA THR A 1013 25.22 1.98 -8.27
C THR A 1013 24.22 3.13 -8.13
N LEU A 1014 24.69 4.32 -7.73
CA LEU A 1014 23.86 5.52 -7.62
C LEU A 1014 23.41 6.03 -9.00
N ILE A 1015 24.31 6.03 -9.99
CA ILE A 1015 23.96 6.36 -11.39
C ILE A 1015 22.87 5.42 -11.89
N ILE A 1016 23.03 4.10 -11.74
CA ILE A 1016 22.02 3.12 -12.13
C ILE A 1016 20.70 3.35 -11.40
N LYS A 1017 20.74 3.61 -10.08
CA LYS A 1017 19.55 3.88 -9.27
C LYS A 1017 18.82 5.14 -9.74
N VAL A 1018 19.54 6.23 -9.97
CA VAL A 1018 18.99 7.48 -10.53
C VAL A 1018 18.36 7.21 -11.88
N SER A 1019 19.05 6.49 -12.76
CA SER A 1019 18.54 6.15 -14.08
C SER A 1019 17.24 5.37 -14.05
N LYS A 1020 17.16 4.37 -13.16
CA LYS A 1020 15.96 3.56 -12.97
C LYS A 1020 14.78 4.41 -12.45
N ILE A 1021 15.04 5.28 -11.48
CA ILE A 1021 14.00 6.16 -10.91
C ILE A 1021 13.49 7.15 -11.97
N LEU A 1022 14.39 7.77 -12.73
CA LEU A 1022 14.03 8.71 -13.79
C LEU A 1022 13.31 8.02 -14.95
N SER A 1023 13.75 6.82 -15.36
CA SER A 1023 13.05 6.01 -16.35
C SER A 1023 11.61 5.72 -15.94
N LYS A 1024 11.39 5.36 -14.67
CA LYS A 1024 10.04 5.12 -14.13
C LYS A 1024 9.21 6.40 -14.06
N ALA A 1025 9.82 7.53 -13.71
CA ALA A 1025 9.13 8.82 -13.72
C ALA A 1025 8.70 9.20 -15.15
N MET A 1026 9.57 9.01 -16.15
CA MET A 1026 9.25 9.24 -17.56
C MET A 1026 8.11 8.33 -18.05
N GLU A 1027 8.11 7.05 -17.66
CA GLU A 1027 7.05 6.09 -17.98
C GLU A 1027 5.69 6.50 -17.41
N ILE A 1028 5.63 6.96 -16.14
CA ILE A 1028 4.39 7.40 -15.48
C ILE A 1028 3.83 8.67 -16.11
N GLU A 1029 4.71 9.60 -16.49
CA GLU A 1029 4.35 10.90 -17.04
C GLU A 1029 4.13 10.85 -18.56
N ASN A 1030 4.42 9.70 -19.20
CA ASN A 1030 4.41 9.53 -20.64
C ASN A 1030 5.19 10.64 -21.38
N THR A 1031 6.27 11.12 -20.77
CA THR A 1031 7.05 12.24 -21.28
C THR A 1031 8.30 11.76 -22.02
N LYS A 1032 8.61 12.44 -23.13
CA LYS A 1032 9.89 12.31 -23.84
C LYS A 1032 10.95 13.29 -23.32
N THR A 1033 10.57 14.17 -22.39
CA THR A 1033 11.48 15.16 -21.80
C THR A 1033 12.61 14.44 -21.09
N ASN A 1034 13.85 14.87 -21.34
CA ASN A 1034 15.02 14.26 -20.74
C ASN A 1034 15.15 14.70 -19.26
N LEU A 1035 14.43 14.03 -18.36
CA LEU A 1035 14.44 14.34 -16.93
C LEU A 1035 15.84 14.29 -16.31
N PHE A 1036 16.80 13.58 -16.92
CA PHE A 1036 18.20 13.59 -16.44
C PHE A 1036 18.84 14.97 -16.54
N ASN A 1037 18.63 15.69 -17.65
CA ASN A 1037 19.22 17.01 -17.83
C ASN A 1037 18.71 17.96 -16.75
N CYS A 1038 17.39 18.01 -16.55
CA CYS A 1038 16.77 18.80 -15.50
C CYS A 1038 17.34 18.44 -14.12
N ALA A 1039 17.50 17.14 -13.84
CA ALA A 1039 18.03 16.68 -12.56
C ALA A 1039 19.49 17.11 -12.33
N MET A 1040 20.34 17.08 -13.37
CA MET A 1040 21.73 17.55 -13.31
C MET A 1040 21.83 19.07 -13.18
N HIS A 1041 20.89 19.83 -13.74
CA HIS A 1041 20.82 21.29 -13.55
C HIS A 1041 20.38 21.66 -12.13
N MET A 1042 19.40 20.94 -11.58
CA MET A 1042 18.98 21.14 -10.19
C MET A 1042 20.06 20.75 -9.19
N LYS A 1043 20.88 19.74 -9.52
CA LYS A 1043 21.99 19.32 -8.68
C LYS A 1043 23.29 19.17 -9.44
N ILE A 1044 24.07 20.25 -9.40
CA ILE A 1044 25.34 20.37 -10.10
C ILE A 1044 26.38 19.46 -9.46
N ILE A 1045 26.86 18.47 -10.24
CA ILE A 1045 27.96 17.58 -9.90
C ILE A 1045 29.07 17.83 -10.91
N PRO A 1046 30.03 18.73 -10.62
CA PRO A 1046 31.07 19.13 -11.57
C PRO A 1046 31.88 17.95 -12.09
N ASP A 1047 32.18 16.97 -11.24
CA ASP A 1047 33.04 15.83 -11.55
C ASP A 1047 32.31 14.67 -12.24
N LEU A 1048 31.01 14.80 -12.54
CA LEU A 1048 30.22 13.75 -13.17
C LEU A 1048 30.78 13.30 -14.54
N PRO A 1049 31.27 14.20 -15.43
CA PRO A 1049 31.91 13.79 -16.68
C PRO A 1049 33.17 12.95 -16.45
N PHE A 1050 33.95 13.28 -15.42
CA PHE A 1050 35.13 12.49 -15.05
C PHE A 1050 34.73 11.08 -14.61
N TYR A 1051 33.75 10.94 -13.71
CA TYR A 1051 33.25 9.63 -13.29
C TYR A 1051 32.69 8.84 -14.48
N TYR A 1052 31.95 9.48 -15.38
CA TYR A 1052 31.47 8.84 -16.59
C TYR A 1052 32.62 8.29 -17.44
N ILE A 1053 33.66 9.08 -17.73
CA ILE A 1053 34.79 8.62 -18.57
C ILE A 1053 35.45 7.39 -17.94
N ILE A 1054 35.76 7.45 -16.63
CA ILE A 1054 36.38 6.34 -15.91
C ILE A 1054 35.50 5.09 -15.97
N LEU A 1055 34.22 5.22 -15.61
CA LEU A 1055 33.29 4.10 -15.56
C LEU A 1055 33.05 3.53 -16.97
N ASN A 1056 32.93 4.37 -17.99
CA ASN A 1056 32.66 3.91 -19.34
C ASN A 1056 33.86 3.14 -19.92
N GLU A 1057 35.06 3.75 -19.87
CA GLU A 1057 36.24 3.18 -20.51
C GLU A 1057 36.84 2.01 -19.72
N LEU A 1058 36.95 2.12 -18.40
CA LEU A 1058 37.64 1.10 -17.59
C LEU A 1058 36.70 -0.01 -17.09
N VAL A 1059 35.40 0.28 -16.97
CA VAL A 1059 34.42 -0.63 -16.35
C VAL A 1059 33.44 -1.17 -17.39
N VAL A 1060 32.54 -0.35 -17.93
CA VAL A 1060 31.40 -0.82 -18.73
C VAL A 1060 31.84 -1.42 -20.07
N LYS A 1061 32.83 -0.84 -20.74
CA LYS A 1061 33.41 -1.40 -21.97
C LYS A 1061 34.30 -2.63 -21.74
N ASN A 1062 34.65 -2.93 -20.48
CA ASN A 1062 35.54 -4.04 -20.18
C ASN A 1062 34.82 -5.39 -20.35
N GLN A 1063 35.33 -6.24 -21.23
CA GLN A 1063 34.76 -7.57 -21.51
C GLN A 1063 34.61 -8.47 -20.27
N ARG A 1064 35.40 -8.23 -19.21
CA ARG A 1064 35.29 -9.00 -17.96
C ARG A 1064 34.22 -8.47 -17.01
N PHE A 1065 33.81 -7.21 -17.16
CA PHE A 1065 32.76 -6.61 -16.35
C PHE A 1065 31.37 -6.74 -16.98
N ILE A 1066 31.28 -6.82 -18.32
CA ILE A 1066 30.00 -7.02 -19.03
C ILE A 1066 29.18 -8.20 -18.48
N PRO A 1067 29.75 -9.39 -18.17
CA PRO A 1067 28.99 -10.49 -17.57
C PRO A 1067 28.49 -10.21 -16.15
N LEU A 1068 29.03 -9.17 -15.48
CA LEU A 1068 28.67 -8.79 -14.12
C LEU A 1068 27.53 -7.77 -14.07
N ILE A 1069 27.11 -7.20 -15.19
CA ILE A 1069 25.94 -6.31 -15.27
C ILE A 1069 24.73 -7.09 -15.79
N ASN A 1070 23.55 -6.84 -15.20
CA ASN A 1070 22.31 -7.38 -15.76
C ASN A 1070 21.76 -6.46 -16.86
N GLU A 1071 20.78 -6.95 -17.62
CA GLU A 1071 20.17 -6.19 -18.72
C GLU A 1071 19.55 -4.85 -18.26
N GLU A 1072 18.99 -4.81 -17.05
CA GLU A 1072 18.41 -3.59 -16.49
C GLU A 1072 19.48 -2.52 -16.18
N GLU A 1073 20.59 -2.92 -15.58
CA GLU A 1073 21.75 -2.07 -15.32
C GLU A 1073 22.35 -1.57 -16.64
N GLN A 1074 22.48 -2.44 -17.64
CA GLN A 1074 22.96 -2.05 -18.96
C GLN A 1074 22.02 -1.01 -19.61
N ARG A 1075 20.70 -1.22 -19.57
CA ARG A 1075 19.70 -0.26 -20.04
C ARG A 1075 19.83 1.08 -19.31
N CYS A 1076 19.95 1.05 -17.99
CA CYS A 1076 20.10 2.24 -17.16
C CYS A 1076 21.40 3.00 -17.44
N TRP A 1077 22.48 2.30 -17.74
CA TRP A 1077 23.75 2.89 -18.14
C TRP A 1077 23.64 3.59 -19.50
N ILE A 1078 23.03 2.94 -20.50
CA ILE A 1078 22.83 3.53 -21.83
C ILE A 1078 22.01 4.82 -21.75
N LEU A 1079 20.95 4.83 -20.93
CA LEU A 1079 20.14 6.04 -20.70
C LEU A 1079 20.96 7.18 -20.09
N PHE A 1080 21.82 6.86 -19.12
CA PHE A 1080 22.72 7.83 -18.50
C PHE A 1080 23.79 8.36 -19.49
N GLU A 1081 24.41 7.46 -20.25
CA GLU A 1081 25.39 7.79 -21.29
C GLU A 1081 24.80 8.76 -22.31
N GLN A 1082 23.60 8.47 -22.82
CA GLN A 1082 22.90 9.36 -23.75
C GLN A 1082 22.65 10.74 -23.16
N ALA A 1083 22.25 10.82 -21.89
CA ALA A 1083 22.01 12.08 -21.21
C ALA A 1083 23.30 12.90 -21.05
N ILE A 1084 24.39 12.29 -20.59
CA ILE A 1084 25.68 12.97 -20.44
C ILE A 1084 26.23 13.43 -21.78
N LEU A 1085 26.23 12.57 -22.80
CA LEU A 1085 26.77 12.93 -24.11
C LEU A 1085 25.97 14.08 -24.75
N LYS A 1086 24.64 14.11 -24.55
CA LYS A 1086 23.81 15.23 -25.00
C LYS A 1086 24.22 16.56 -24.34
N LEU A 1087 24.61 16.55 -23.06
CA LEU A 1087 25.10 17.75 -22.37
C LEU A 1087 26.50 18.16 -22.82
N VAL A 1088 27.40 17.18 -23.01
CA VAL A 1088 28.78 17.42 -23.45
C VAL A 1088 28.83 18.00 -24.86
N ILE A 1089 28.09 17.42 -25.82
CA ILE A 1089 28.12 17.82 -27.24
C ILE A 1089 27.61 19.25 -27.47
N LYS A 1090 26.78 19.78 -26.56
CA LYS A 1090 26.28 21.16 -26.65
C LYS A 1090 27.35 22.24 -26.43
N ASP A 1091 28.50 21.91 -25.85
CA ASP A 1091 29.59 22.87 -25.61
C ASP A 1091 30.91 22.38 -26.21
N GLN A 1092 31.35 23.02 -27.30
CA GLN A 1092 32.57 22.66 -28.00
C GLN A 1092 33.81 22.67 -27.09
N LYS A 1093 33.88 23.57 -26.10
CA LYS A 1093 35.03 23.62 -25.18
C LYS A 1093 35.10 22.39 -24.28
N ILE A 1094 33.94 21.84 -23.91
CA ILE A 1094 33.86 20.58 -23.15
C ILE A 1094 34.25 19.42 -24.07
N VAL A 1095 33.72 19.38 -25.29
CA VAL A 1095 34.05 18.37 -26.32
C VAL A 1095 35.56 18.26 -26.55
N ASP A 1096 36.24 19.39 -26.72
CA ASP A 1096 37.69 19.47 -27.01
C ASP A 1096 38.58 18.91 -25.88
N ILE A 1097 38.03 18.72 -24.68
CA ILE A 1097 38.74 18.15 -23.53
C ILE A 1097 38.24 16.74 -23.22
N PHE A 1098 36.93 16.55 -23.28
CA PHE A 1098 36.26 15.33 -22.87
C PHE A 1098 36.68 14.13 -23.74
N PHE A 1099 36.58 14.23 -25.07
CA PHE A 1099 36.89 13.10 -25.95
C PHE A 1099 38.39 12.76 -25.99
N PRO A 1100 39.32 13.74 -26.11
CA PRO A 1100 40.75 13.41 -26.01
C PRO A 1100 41.12 12.80 -24.66
N PHE A 1101 40.51 13.26 -23.56
CA PHE A 1101 40.74 12.66 -22.26
C PHE A 1101 40.17 11.24 -22.18
N GLN A 1102 38.97 11.00 -22.73
CA GLN A 1102 38.38 9.68 -22.84
C GLN A 1102 39.25 8.70 -23.64
N GLU A 1103 39.81 9.15 -24.76
CA GLU A 1103 40.74 8.35 -25.59
C GLU A 1103 42.01 7.98 -24.79
N VAL A 1104 42.61 8.95 -24.08
CA VAL A 1104 43.77 8.71 -23.20
C VAL A 1104 43.47 7.72 -22.08
N ILE A 1105 42.23 7.68 -21.57
CA ILE A 1105 41.82 6.66 -20.59
C ILE A 1105 41.60 5.31 -21.27
N GLY A 1106 40.97 5.26 -22.44
CA GLY A 1106 40.69 4.02 -23.17
C GLY A 1106 41.94 3.30 -23.68
N GLU A 1107 43.03 4.03 -23.96
CA GLU A 1107 44.33 3.44 -24.32
C GLU A 1107 45.05 2.76 -23.14
N LYS A 1108 44.71 3.10 -21.90
CA LYS A 1108 45.36 2.61 -20.66
C LYS A 1108 44.65 1.41 -20.05
#